data_AF-A0A1W9T5Y8-F1
#
_entry.id   AF-A0A1W9T5Y8-F1
#
_cell.length_a   1.000
_cell.length_b   1.000
_cell.length_c   1.000
_cell.angle_alpha   90.00
_cell.angle_beta   90.00
_cell.angle_gamma   90.00
#
_symmetry.space_group_name_H-M   'P 1'
#
loop_
_entity.id
_entity.type
_entity.pdbx_description
1 polymer ?
#
loop_
_entity_poly.entity_id
_entity_poly.type
_entity_poly.pdbx_seq_one_letter_code
_entity_poly.pdbx_strand_id
1 'polypeptide(L)'
;MITRLKNTALLFLLSAFLFQFGDLKAQSDSYTRALWVYKNFPPYVTWNSEASIKEFVIGVYGSSNQMYNELLKLSKKEKIKGKSFKVLRFRKIKDIVPTHILYVESSSNENIREIFNTAAYNTLIITDQCPEKNYYMLNLLPLHVGQKRFMLNSKVAKNAGLAIGKELLKYGGSDIELRSMISKTEKELEKERKNLAKKRAELLDQTEELKLLKKENILERRENNYQKEINRQQKIEIDNQRIELITKQEELAIVQQNLDIQKEKLTYNTKILENQESKMRKQEISLSDKQEELEQVESEIKKNLKIIQNKDLTLGERNSQIEFQRKVLLIFIGLLVLILVLAFSTWRSSRLRKIINDELRNKNDDINRKNEEIVNQQRQTDLLNKELEKLSIVASKTDNAVTILDANGNFEWVNVGFTRLYGYTLQLLTHELGENIIDVSSSKDIKNIVEKCKREKQTVTYETYNNTRDGDKIWVQTSLTPIHDSEGNLLKLITIETDISIIKKAEEEIYKQHNKILDQSNELGTKNKELEKLSLVASETDNAITIMDAAGNFQWINEGYSRLFGYSFNQLINEYSRNIISRHTNKQAVALIKKCIEKRVPVTYETAAVTRTNKKIWVQTTITPITERDNNLKSLISISSDISKLKEAEQAIRQQSETLLRQKEELIIKNNFIEQQNNNITASISYAKTIQNAILPTYAELSKFFDVFVIYKPKDIVSGDFYWYSHLPAKNNLTEKFFYAAVDCTGHGVPGAFMSMIGNRLLNEIVNERKITKPSQILTQLDLGIKSVLRQKETDNNDGMDVSLCSIENKANNSFEINFSGAKRPLFCYIKSEKILRRLKGTRKTAGGMHARYNKEIFTDKKIVLHKGDIIYLSTDGLIDQSSPQRVRYGSPRIIRLLQEIGDQPLIDQSKAIENSLHIHQENEQQRDDVTFMGIQI
;
A
#
# COMPACT_ATOMS: atom_id res chain seq x y z
N MET A 1 77.53 -4.86 29.93
CA MET A 1 78.06 -5.47 31.18
C MET A 1 77.03 -5.54 32.33
N ILE A 2 75.93 -4.78 32.28
CA ILE A 2 74.90 -4.71 33.35
C ILE A 2 73.92 -5.92 33.37
N THR A 3 73.86 -6.72 32.31
CA THR A 3 72.98 -7.90 32.19
C THR A 3 73.53 -9.18 32.83
N ARG A 4 74.85 -9.31 33.06
CA ARG A 4 75.45 -10.53 33.66
C ARG A 4 75.35 -10.62 35.19
N LEU A 5 75.19 -9.49 35.89
CA LEU A 5 75.05 -9.48 37.36
C LEU A 5 73.63 -9.83 37.85
N LYS A 6 72.58 -9.55 37.07
CA LYS A 6 71.20 -9.95 37.45
C LYS A 6 70.97 -11.45 37.39
N ASN A 7 71.63 -12.16 36.46
CA ASN A 7 71.46 -13.61 36.30
C ASN A 7 72.19 -14.44 37.36
N THR A 8 73.25 -13.93 37.97
CA THR A 8 74.00 -14.65 39.02
C THR A 8 73.26 -14.66 40.36
N ALA A 9 72.58 -13.56 40.72
CA ALA A 9 71.68 -13.51 41.89
C ALA A 9 70.47 -14.45 41.72
N LEU A 10 69.95 -14.56 40.48
CA LEU A 10 68.85 -15.47 40.14
C LEU A 10 69.27 -16.95 40.24
N LEU A 11 70.48 -17.30 39.80
CA LEU A 11 71.05 -18.65 39.94
C LEU A 11 71.30 -19.04 41.40
N PHE A 12 71.69 -18.09 42.25
CA PHE A 12 71.85 -18.30 43.68
C PHE A 12 70.51 -18.61 44.36
N LEU A 13 69.44 -17.88 43.99
CA LEU A 13 68.07 -18.15 44.44
C LEU A 13 67.52 -19.50 43.94
N LEU A 14 67.81 -19.87 42.70
CA LEU A 14 67.37 -21.15 42.10
C LEU A 14 68.06 -22.36 42.76
N SER A 15 69.35 -22.27 43.07
CA SER A 15 70.07 -23.35 43.77
C SER A 15 69.72 -23.46 45.27
N ALA A 16 69.23 -22.39 45.89
CA ALA A 16 68.70 -22.43 47.25
C ALA A 16 67.32 -23.13 47.32
N PHE A 17 66.52 -23.07 46.26
CA PHE A 17 65.14 -23.59 46.26
C PHE A 17 64.94 -24.95 45.56
N LEU A 18 65.79 -25.33 44.60
CA LEU A 18 65.60 -26.57 43.84
C LEU A 18 66.43 -27.72 44.41
N PHE A 19 65.92 -28.41 45.42
CA PHE A 19 66.13 -29.86 45.62
C PHE A 19 65.01 -30.40 46.50
N GLN A 20 63.82 -30.55 45.91
CA GLN A 20 62.79 -31.48 46.37
C GLN A 20 62.95 -32.75 45.53
N PHE A 21 63.75 -33.72 45.97
CA PHE A 21 63.57 -35.14 45.63
C PHE A 21 64.28 -35.99 46.70
N GLY A 22 63.54 -36.94 47.25
CA GLY A 22 64.00 -37.88 48.27
C GLY A 22 64.99 -38.92 47.73
N ASP A 23 65.62 -39.61 48.68
CA ASP A 23 66.33 -40.90 48.53
C ASP A 23 67.79 -40.97 48.09
N LEU A 24 68.62 -39.96 48.39
CA LEU A 24 70.10 -40.08 48.33
C LEU A 24 70.79 -39.34 49.48
N LYS A 25 70.24 -39.45 50.70
CA LYS A 25 70.43 -38.44 51.76
C LYS A 25 71.83 -38.32 52.38
N ALA A 26 72.73 -39.30 52.20
CA ALA A 26 74.11 -39.19 52.72
C ALA A 26 75.13 -38.76 51.65
N GLN A 27 74.98 -39.25 50.41
CA GLN A 27 75.89 -38.93 49.31
C GLN A 27 75.56 -37.55 48.68
N SER A 28 74.30 -37.13 48.73
CA SER A 28 73.86 -35.83 48.20
C SER A 28 74.28 -34.63 49.06
N ASP A 29 74.42 -34.81 50.38
CA ASP A 29 74.78 -33.71 51.29
C ASP A 29 76.26 -33.30 51.12
N SER A 30 77.18 -34.26 51.09
CA SER A 30 78.61 -34.00 50.90
C SER A 30 78.90 -33.32 49.55
N TYR A 31 78.26 -33.76 48.46
CA TYR A 31 78.39 -33.13 47.15
C TYR A 31 77.80 -31.70 47.14
N THR A 32 76.65 -31.50 47.77
CA THR A 32 76.02 -30.17 47.89
C THR A 32 76.91 -29.21 48.66
N ARG A 33 77.51 -29.65 49.77
CA ARG A 33 78.47 -28.84 50.55
C ARG A 33 79.75 -28.56 49.77
N ALA A 34 80.26 -29.52 49.00
CA ALA A 34 81.40 -29.31 48.12
C ALA A 34 81.12 -28.21 47.08
N LEU A 35 79.94 -28.22 46.45
CA LEU A 35 79.49 -27.15 45.56
C LEU A 35 79.50 -25.79 46.25
N TRP A 36 79.11 -25.73 47.52
CA TRP A 36 79.08 -24.48 48.25
C TRP A 36 80.47 -23.91 48.48
N VAL A 37 81.41 -24.77 48.86
CA VAL A 37 82.80 -24.43 49.16
C VAL A 37 83.55 -23.89 47.94
N TYR A 38 83.42 -24.51 46.76
CA TYR A 38 84.18 -24.06 45.58
C TYR A 38 83.40 -23.08 44.68
N LYS A 39 82.06 -23.19 44.58
CA LYS A 39 81.27 -22.46 43.58
C LYS A 39 80.46 -21.32 44.17
N ASN A 40 79.81 -21.52 45.32
CA ASN A 40 78.81 -20.57 45.80
C ASN A 40 79.43 -19.46 46.65
N PHE A 41 80.39 -19.76 47.51
CA PHE A 41 81.03 -18.74 48.35
C PHE A 41 82.13 -17.94 47.65
N PRO A 42 83.07 -18.57 46.90
CA PRO A 42 84.22 -17.84 46.38
C PRO A 42 83.89 -16.62 45.49
N PRO A 43 82.84 -16.61 44.64
CA PRO A 43 82.47 -15.43 43.86
C PRO A 43 82.22 -14.16 44.69
N TYR A 44 81.87 -14.31 45.96
CA TYR A 44 81.52 -13.22 46.87
C TYR A 44 82.59 -12.93 47.93
N VAL A 45 83.76 -13.55 47.83
CA VAL A 45 84.90 -13.30 48.71
C VAL A 45 86.06 -12.78 47.86
N THR A 46 86.71 -11.71 48.29
CA THR A 46 87.90 -11.16 47.63
C THR A 46 89.09 -11.26 48.57
N TRP A 47 90.15 -11.89 48.08
CA TRP A 47 91.43 -12.02 48.78
C TRP A 47 92.32 -10.83 48.46
N ASN A 48 93.13 -10.39 49.42
CA ASN A 48 93.97 -9.18 49.29
C ASN A 48 94.97 -9.21 48.11
N SER A 49 95.25 -10.39 47.55
CA SER A 49 96.14 -10.56 46.38
C SER A 49 95.51 -11.49 45.32
N GLU A 50 94.20 -11.38 45.10
CA GLU A 50 93.46 -12.27 44.20
C GLU A 50 93.95 -12.22 42.74
N ALA A 51 94.39 -11.04 42.28
CA ALA A 51 94.90 -10.84 40.92
C ALA A 51 96.13 -11.71 40.62
N SER A 52 97.01 -11.94 41.61
CA SER A 52 98.24 -12.74 41.47
C SER A 52 98.04 -14.25 41.69
N ILE A 53 96.85 -14.70 42.11
CA ILE A 53 96.55 -16.14 42.26
C ILE A 53 96.55 -16.79 40.87
N LYS A 54 97.40 -17.78 40.60
CA LYS A 54 97.34 -18.56 39.35
C LYS A 54 96.46 -19.81 39.48
N GLU A 55 96.50 -20.43 40.66
CA GLU A 55 95.73 -21.62 41.02
C GLU A 55 95.19 -21.47 42.45
N PHE A 56 93.91 -21.74 42.67
CA PHE A 56 93.33 -21.75 44.02
C PHE A 56 93.69 -23.05 44.74
N VAL A 57 93.86 -22.96 46.06
CA VAL A 57 94.21 -24.12 46.90
C VAL A 57 93.12 -24.27 47.94
N ILE A 58 92.43 -25.40 47.91
CA ILE A 58 91.44 -25.78 48.93
C ILE A 58 92.06 -26.82 49.85
N GLY A 59 92.20 -26.50 51.12
CA GLY A 59 92.55 -27.45 52.17
C GLY A 59 91.30 -28.13 52.72
N VAL A 60 91.37 -29.43 52.99
CA VAL A 60 90.36 -30.18 53.73
C VAL A 60 91.01 -30.77 54.96
N TYR A 61 90.55 -30.33 56.13
CA TYR A 61 90.97 -30.83 57.44
C TYR A 61 89.84 -31.69 58.04
N GLY A 62 90.11 -32.98 58.24
CA GLY A 62 89.09 -33.91 58.73
C GLY A 62 89.49 -35.39 58.66
N SER A 63 88.82 -36.18 59.50
CA SER A 63 89.02 -37.64 59.57
C SER A 63 88.40 -38.39 58.41
N SER A 64 87.32 -37.88 57.80
CA SER A 64 86.63 -38.50 56.67
C SER A 64 87.32 -38.20 55.33
N ASN A 65 87.11 -39.07 54.34
CA ASN A 65 87.59 -38.87 52.97
C ASN A 65 86.51 -38.24 52.07
N GLN A 66 85.28 -38.09 52.57
CA GLN A 66 84.13 -37.77 51.72
C GLN A 66 84.26 -36.40 51.05
N MET A 67 84.48 -35.34 51.84
CA MET A 67 84.60 -33.98 51.30
C MET A 67 85.82 -33.81 50.41
N TYR A 68 86.95 -34.41 50.82
CA TYR A 68 88.19 -34.40 50.02
C TYR A 68 87.98 -35.06 48.65
N ASN A 69 87.36 -36.25 48.62
CA ASN A 69 87.12 -36.98 47.38
C ASN A 69 86.17 -36.21 46.44
N GLU A 70 85.12 -35.59 46.97
CA GLU A 70 84.20 -34.80 46.14
C GLU A 70 84.86 -33.54 45.57
N LEU A 71 85.60 -32.79 46.38
CA LEU A 71 86.34 -31.63 45.90
C LEU A 71 87.43 -32.04 44.89
N LEU A 72 88.11 -33.17 45.08
CA LEU A 72 89.13 -33.68 44.16
C LEU A 72 88.53 -34.11 42.80
N LYS A 73 87.33 -34.69 42.79
CA LYS A 73 86.61 -34.96 41.54
C LYS A 73 86.27 -33.67 40.80
N LEU A 74 85.81 -32.66 41.55
CA LEU A 74 85.43 -31.35 41.00
C LEU A 74 86.63 -30.57 40.47
N SER A 75 87.79 -30.66 41.13
CA SER A 75 89.01 -29.94 40.72
C SER A 75 89.53 -30.33 39.34
N LYS A 76 89.17 -31.52 38.84
CA LYS A 76 89.53 -31.97 37.49
C LYS A 76 88.67 -31.35 36.38
N LYS A 77 87.47 -30.85 36.71
CA LYS A 77 86.48 -30.39 35.72
C LYS A 77 86.13 -28.92 35.85
N GLU A 78 86.24 -28.35 37.04
CA GLU A 78 85.70 -27.05 37.39
C GLU A 78 86.78 -26.01 37.69
N LYS A 79 86.39 -24.74 37.68
CA LYS A 79 87.28 -23.60 37.94
C LYS A 79 86.67 -22.65 38.97
N ILE A 80 87.51 -22.09 39.84
CA ILE A 80 87.11 -21.04 40.79
C ILE A 80 87.46 -19.69 40.17
N LYS A 81 86.45 -18.84 39.94
CA LYS A 81 86.61 -17.53 39.26
C LYS A 81 87.43 -17.63 37.95
N GLY A 82 87.24 -18.71 37.19
CA GLY A 82 87.92 -18.95 35.91
C GLY A 82 89.35 -19.49 36.02
N LYS A 83 89.87 -19.74 37.23
CA LYS A 83 91.22 -20.31 37.49
C LYS A 83 91.11 -21.76 37.97
N SER A 84 92.11 -22.60 37.65
CA SER A 84 92.15 -23.98 38.16
C SER A 84 92.32 -23.98 39.68
N PHE A 85 91.95 -25.08 40.33
CA PHE A 85 92.20 -25.26 41.75
C PHE A 85 92.69 -26.67 42.06
N LYS A 86 93.49 -26.79 43.13
CA LYS A 86 93.92 -28.07 43.69
C LYS A 86 93.38 -28.25 45.09
N VAL A 87 93.23 -29.51 45.49
CA VAL A 87 92.69 -29.89 46.79
C VAL A 87 93.78 -30.60 47.57
N LEU A 88 94.09 -30.08 48.76
CA LEU A 88 95.05 -30.66 49.69
C LEU A 88 94.30 -31.22 50.90
N ARG A 89 94.83 -32.29 51.49
CA ARG A 89 94.26 -32.89 52.69
C ARG A 89 95.22 -32.81 53.84
N PHE A 90 94.70 -32.41 55.00
CA PHE A 90 95.46 -32.29 56.23
C PHE A 90 94.82 -33.19 57.31
N ARG A 91 95.66 -33.98 58.00
CA ARG A 91 95.25 -34.83 59.13
C ARG A 91 95.84 -34.37 60.47
N LYS A 92 96.87 -33.52 60.44
CA LYS A 92 97.50 -32.91 61.62
C LYS A 92 97.59 -31.40 61.40
N ILE A 93 97.42 -30.61 62.46
CA ILE A 93 97.38 -29.14 62.38
C ILE A 93 98.70 -28.56 61.88
N LYS A 94 99.83 -29.15 62.30
CA LYS A 94 101.19 -28.75 61.87
C LYS A 94 101.44 -28.89 60.37
N ASP A 95 100.66 -29.71 59.67
CA ASP A 95 100.82 -29.96 58.23
C ASP A 95 100.01 -28.98 57.38
N ILE A 96 99.20 -28.10 58.00
CA ILE A 96 98.38 -27.13 57.28
C ILE A 96 99.29 -26.08 56.67
N VAL A 97 99.46 -26.17 55.35
CA VAL A 97 100.13 -25.13 54.55
C VAL A 97 99.15 -24.00 54.20
N PRO A 98 99.63 -22.80 53.83
CA PRO A 98 98.76 -21.71 53.42
C PRO A 98 97.83 -22.13 52.26
N THR A 99 96.52 -22.03 52.50
CA THR A 99 95.48 -22.30 51.49
C THR A 99 94.62 -21.06 51.27
N HIS A 100 93.88 -21.01 50.17
CA HIS A 100 92.95 -19.90 49.92
C HIS A 100 91.61 -20.16 50.60
N ILE A 101 91.22 -21.43 50.69
CA ILE A 101 90.03 -21.90 51.37
C ILE A 101 90.48 -23.08 52.25
N LEU A 102 90.04 -23.12 53.50
CA LEU A 102 90.24 -24.26 54.38
C LEU A 102 88.89 -24.72 54.89
N TYR A 103 88.50 -25.94 54.50
CA TYR A 103 87.31 -26.59 54.99
C TYR A 103 87.65 -27.47 56.20
N VAL A 104 86.93 -27.29 57.30
CA VAL A 104 87.07 -28.09 58.52
C VAL A 104 85.81 -28.93 58.72
N GLU A 105 85.98 -30.25 58.75
CA GLU A 105 84.88 -31.18 59.00
C GLU A 105 84.34 -31.06 60.43
N SER A 106 83.05 -31.34 60.60
CA SER A 106 82.37 -31.27 61.89
C SER A 106 83.01 -32.13 62.98
N SER A 107 83.57 -33.29 62.61
CA SER A 107 84.32 -34.19 63.49
C SER A 107 85.60 -33.58 64.06
N SER A 108 86.09 -32.47 63.49
CA SER A 108 87.34 -31.81 63.87
C SER A 108 87.13 -30.44 64.50
N ASN A 109 85.89 -30.07 64.80
CA ASN A 109 85.55 -28.77 65.38
C ASN A 109 86.14 -28.53 66.77
N GLU A 110 86.46 -29.59 67.53
CA GLU A 110 87.15 -29.46 68.83
C GLU A 110 88.52 -28.76 68.71
N ASN A 111 89.17 -28.87 67.55
CA ASN A 111 90.48 -28.27 67.27
C ASN A 111 90.38 -26.93 66.53
N ILE A 112 89.17 -26.38 66.34
CA ILE A 112 88.94 -25.23 65.46
C ILE A 112 89.72 -23.98 65.90
N ARG A 113 89.91 -23.80 67.21
CA ARG A 113 90.63 -22.65 67.76
C ARG A 113 92.11 -22.65 67.35
N GLU A 114 92.75 -23.81 67.42
CA GLU A 114 94.16 -23.98 67.04
C GLU A 114 94.33 -23.91 65.51
N ILE A 115 93.40 -24.51 64.77
CA ILE A 115 93.36 -24.42 63.29
C ILE A 115 93.19 -22.96 62.86
N PHE A 116 92.27 -22.22 63.49
CA PHE A 116 92.01 -20.81 63.17
C PHE A 116 93.24 -19.95 63.41
N ASN A 117 93.89 -20.11 64.57
CA ASN A 117 95.12 -19.35 64.87
C ASN A 117 96.27 -19.67 63.91
N THR A 118 96.33 -20.91 63.40
CA THR A 118 97.39 -21.34 62.47
C THR A 118 97.14 -20.85 61.03
N ALA A 119 95.89 -20.86 60.58
CA ALA A 119 95.57 -20.75 59.15
C ALA A 119 94.70 -19.54 58.76
N ALA A 120 94.17 -18.75 59.69
CA ALA A 120 93.14 -17.74 59.37
C ALA A 120 93.60 -16.62 58.43
N TYR A 121 94.86 -16.21 58.44
CA TYR A 121 95.30 -15.05 57.66
C TYR A 121 95.17 -15.30 56.15
N ASN A 122 94.40 -14.45 55.47
CA ASN A 122 94.09 -14.50 54.03
C ASN A 122 93.55 -15.87 53.55
N THR A 123 92.96 -16.66 54.45
CA THR A 123 92.35 -17.96 54.15
C THR A 123 90.89 -17.92 54.54
N LEU A 124 89.99 -18.32 53.64
CA LEU A 124 88.58 -18.46 53.97
C LEU A 124 88.36 -19.76 54.75
N ILE A 125 88.16 -19.66 56.06
CA ILE A 125 87.85 -20.81 56.91
C ILE A 125 86.35 -21.10 56.87
N ILE A 126 86.00 -22.27 56.33
CA ILE A 126 84.65 -22.79 56.24
C ILE A 126 84.54 -24.00 57.16
N THR A 127 83.70 -23.92 58.17
CA THR A 127 83.46 -25.03 59.10
C THR A 127 82.11 -25.67 58.83
N ASP A 128 81.96 -26.92 59.26
CA ASP A 128 80.69 -27.62 59.27
C ASP A 128 80.17 -27.75 60.71
N GLN A 129 79.01 -27.16 60.99
CA GLN A 129 78.31 -27.24 62.28
C GLN A 129 79.18 -26.88 63.50
N CYS A 130 80.08 -25.91 63.35
CA CYS A 130 80.92 -25.43 64.45
C CYS A 130 80.12 -24.59 65.44
N PRO A 131 80.13 -24.91 66.75
CA PRO A 131 79.42 -24.12 67.76
C PRO A 131 80.14 -22.81 68.11
N GLU A 132 81.46 -22.75 67.94
CA GLU A 132 82.29 -21.62 68.37
C GLU A 132 82.34 -20.48 67.35
N LYS A 133 81.45 -19.49 67.53
CA LYS A 133 81.22 -18.38 66.58
C LYS A 133 82.43 -17.50 66.26
N ASN A 134 83.46 -17.49 67.11
CA ASN A 134 84.62 -16.61 66.96
C ASN A 134 85.74 -17.20 66.10
N TYR A 135 85.69 -18.51 65.81
CA TYR A 135 86.80 -19.23 65.16
C TYR A 135 86.40 -19.83 63.80
N TYR A 136 85.37 -19.27 63.16
CA TYR A 136 85.04 -19.52 61.77
C TYR A 136 84.69 -18.23 61.05
N MET A 137 84.81 -18.23 59.73
CA MET A 137 84.34 -17.14 58.88
C MET A 137 83.00 -17.48 58.25
N LEU A 138 82.86 -18.72 57.79
CA LEU A 138 81.62 -19.31 57.32
C LEU A 138 81.38 -20.62 58.04
N ASN A 139 80.16 -20.83 58.54
CA ASN A 139 79.77 -22.08 59.18
C ASN A 139 78.53 -22.65 58.50
N LEU A 140 78.64 -23.88 57.99
CA LEU A 140 77.53 -24.60 57.38
C LEU A 140 76.62 -25.16 58.47
N LEU A 141 75.30 -25.01 58.29
CA LEU A 141 74.29 -25.49 59.22
C LEU A 141 73.58 -26.74 58.66
N PRO A 142 72.91 -27.55 59.50
CA PRO A 142 72.17 -28.72 59.04
C PRO A 142 71.10 -28.34 58.01
N LEU A 143 70.90 -29.18 56.99
CA LEU A 143 69.91 -28.96 55.94
C LEU A 143 68.48 -29.22 56.47
N HIS A 144 67.85 -28.22 57.09
CA HIS A 144 66.44 -28.22 57.44
C HIS A 144 65.64 -27.26 56.55
N VAL A 145 64.41 -27.66 56.20
CA VAL A 145 63.51 -26.87 55.35
C VAL A 145 63.15 -25.57 56.07
N GLY A 146 63.40 -24.42 55.43
CA GLY A 146 63.03 -23.10 55.93
C GLY A 146 64.04 -22.40 56.87
N GLN A 147 65.18 -23.03 57.20
CA GLN A 147 66.21 -22.40 58.06
C GLN A 147 67.40 -21.85 57.26
N LYS A 148 68.13 -20.88 57.87
CA LYS A 148 69.39 -20.35 57.32
C LYS A 148 70.38 -21.51 57.15
N ARG A 149 70.89 -21.70 55.94
CA ARG A 149 71.78 -22.83 55.60
C ARG A 149 73.26 -22.59 55.96
N PHE A 150 73.63 -21.36 56.29
CA PHE A 150 74.97 -21.01 56.76
C PHE A 150 74.94 -19.76 57.64
N MET A 151 75.97 -19.60 58.46
CA MET A 151 76.26 -18.38 59.21
C MET A 151 77.57 -17.76 58.72
N LEU A 152 77.61 -16.44 58.59
CA LEU A 152 78.77 -15.66 58.20
C LEU A 152 79.20 -14.77 59.37
N ASN A 153 80.46 -14.88 59.77
CA ASN A 153 81.10 -13.94 60.67
C ASN A 153 81.95 -12.95 59.85
N SER A 154 81.28 -11.91 59.33
CA SER A 154 81.86 -10.91 58.44
C SER A 154 83.01 -10.13 59.09
N LYS A 155 82.93 -9.91 60.41
CA LYS A 155 83.97 -9.23 61.20
C LYS A 155 85.25 -10.06 61.27
N VAL A 156 85.12 -11.36 61.55
CA VAL A 156 86.25 -12.29 61.61
C VAL A 156 86.89 -12.44 60.22
N ALA A 157 86.09 -12.53 59.16
CA ALA A 157 86.60 -12.59 57.78
C ALA A 157 87.37 -11.32 57.36
N LYS A 158 86.85 -10.13 57.70
CA LYS A 158 87.52 -8.84 57.42
C LYS A 158 88.84 -8.71 58.18
N ASN A 159 88.86 -9.09 59.46
CA ASN A 159 90.07 -9.04 60.27
C ASN A 159 91.16 -10.00 59.75
N ALA A 160 90.77 -11.09 59.09
CA ALA A 160 91.67 -12.00 58.42
C ALA A 160 92.15 -11.52 57.03
N GLY A 161 91.77 -10.33 56.59
CA GLY A 161 92.18 -9.77 55.30
C GLY A 161 91.32 -10.21 54.11
N LEU A 162 90.06 -10.62 54.34
CA LEU A 162 89.12 -10.94 53.28
C LEU A 162 88.04 -9.88 53.13
N ALA A 163 87.73 -9.46 51.91
CA ALA A 163 86.59 -8.59 51.62
C ALA A 163 85.36 -9.43 51.23
N ILE A 164 84.25 -9.23 51.93
CA ILE A 164 83.00 -9.98 51.71
C ILE A 164 81.98 -9.14 50.92
N GLY A 165 81.45 -9.71 49.84
CA GLY A 165 80.45 -9.09 48.97
C GLY A 165 79.09 -8.89 49.64
N LYS A 166 78.37 -7.85 49.21
CA LYS A 166 77.07 -7.43 49.78
C LYS A 166 76.01 -8.53 49.73
N GLU A 167 76.03 -9.39 48.71
CA GLU A 167 75.09 -10.52 48.59
C GLU A 167 75.30 -11.57 49.69
N LEU A 168 76.55 -11.90 50.05
CA LEU A 168 76.82 -12.90 51.09
C LEU A 168 76.46 -12.39 52.50
N LEU A 169 76.61 -11.08 52.74
CA LEU A 169 76.18 -10.40 53.96
C LEU A 169 74.66 -10.47 54.17
N LYS A 170 73.89 -10.33 53.09
CA LYS A 170 72.42 -10.33 53.11
C LYS A 170 71.83 -11.65 53.61
N TYR A 171 72.49 -12.78 53.30
CA TYR A 171 71.96 -14.12 53.61
C TYR A 171 72.64 -14.78 54.82
N GLY A 172 73.84 -14.34 55.22
CA GLY A 172 74.61 -14.98 56.29
C GLY A 172 74.92 -14.14 57.54
N GLY A 173 74.73 -12.82 57.55
CA GLY A 173 75.22 -11.93 58.62
C GLY A 173 74.54 -12.10 59.99
N SER A 174 75.25 -11.74 61.07
CA SER A 174 74.73 -11.71 62.45
C SER A 174 73.86 -10.46 62.73
N ASP A 175 72.78 -10.63 63.49
CA ASP A 175 71.64 -9.70 63.67
C ASP A 175 71.94 -8.23 64.02
N ILE A 176 73.14 -7.89 64.47
CA ILE A 176 73.50 -6.53 64.88
C ILE A 176 73.74 -5.61 63.66
N GLU A 177 74.28 -6.13 62.54
CA GLU A 177 74.53 -5.33 61.33
C GLU A 177 73.23 -5.08 60.53
N LEU A 178 72.29 -6.03 60.56
CA LEU A 178 70.98 -5.92 59.91
C LEU A 178 70.17 -4.73 60.48
N ARG A 179 70.24 -4.50 61.79
CA ARG A 179 69.53 -3.39 62.46
C ARG A 179 70.02 -2.01 62.05
N SER A 180 71.33 -1.82 61.83
CA SER A 180 71.87 -0.52 61.38
C SER A 180 71.50 -0.23 59.91
N MET A 181 71.44 -1.29 59.08
CA MET A 181 71.02 -1.18 57.69
C MET A 181 69.51 -0.92 57.59
N ILE A 182 68.70 -1.57 58.43
CA ILE A 182 67.24 -1.33 58.55
C ILE A 182 66.96 0.11 58.97
N SER A 183 67.63 0.65 59.99
CA SER A 183 67.38 2.04 60.43
C SER A 183 67.71 3.09 59.35
N LYS A 184 68.79 2.86 58.58
CA LYS A 184 69.18 3.77 57.50
C LYS A 184 68.26 3.65 56.29
N THR A 185 67.84 2.43 55.97
CA THR A 185 66.82 2.18 54.94
C THR A 185 65.44 2.66 55.37
N GLU A 186 65.07 2.62 56.65
CA GLU A 186 63.78 3.15 57.15
C GLU A 186 63.67 4.66 56.96
N LYS A 187 64.74 5.42 57.25
CA LYS A 187 64.77 6.87 57.01
C LYS A 187 64.72 7.23 55.52
N GLU A 188 65.45 6.49 54.68
CA GLU A 188 65.37 6.66 53.22
C GLU A 188 64.00 6.24 52.68
N LEU A 189 63.43 5.15 53.19
CA LEU A 189 62.11 4.64 52.86
C LEU A 189 61.00 5.61 53.30
N GLU A 190 61.16 6.33 54.41
CA GLU A 190 60.18 7.32 54.86
C GLU A 190 60.18 8.57 53.97
N LYS A 191 61.36 9.01 53.53
CA LYS A 191 61.50 10.10 52.54
C LYS A 191 60.97 9.69 51.17
N GLU A 192 61.29 8.46 50.73
CA GLU A 192 60.70 7.89 49.52
C GLU A 192 59.20 7.70 49.67
N ARG A 193 58.67 7.25 50.80
CA ARG A 193 57.22 7.11 51.05
C ARG A 193 56.49 8.43 50.96
N LYS A 194 57.04 9.53 51.48
CA LYS A 194 56.45 10.87 51.31
C LYS A 194 56.44 11.32 49.85
N ASN A 195 57.54 11.13 49.13
CA ASN A 195 57.59 11.42 47.70
C ASN A 195 56.65 10.52 46.89
N LEU A 196 56.55 9.25 47.23
CA LEU A 196 55.72 8.26 46.57
C LEU A 196 54.24 8.46 46.91
N ALA A 197 53.91 8.98 48.10
CA ALA A 197 52.56 9.42 48.45
C ALA A 197 52.14 10.66 47.65
N LYS A 198 53.03 11.66 47.51
CA LYS A 198 52.77 12.83 46.66
C LYS A 198 52.59 12.43 45.20
N LYS A 199 53.48 11.58 44.68
CA LYS A 199 53.41 11.07 43.31
C LYS A 199 52.21 10.13 43.10
N ARG A 200 51.79 9.38 44.12
CA ARG A 200 50.54 8.61 44.10
C ARG A 200 49.31 9.51 44.07
N ALA A 201 49.30 10.61 44.81
CA ALA A 201 48.19 11.57 44.78
C ALA A 201 48.06 12.22 43.39
N GLU A 202 49.18 12.69 42.81
CA GLU A 202 49.22 13.22 41.44
C GLU A 202 48.80 12.17 40.40
N LEU A 203 49.23 10.91 40.57
CA LEU A 203 48.86 9.83 39.66
C LEU A 203 47.41 9.38 39.86
N LEU A 204 46.83 9.55 41.05
CA LEU A 204 45.41 9.30 41.30
C LEU A 204 44.55 10.34 40.57
N ASP A 205 44.95 11.61 40.63
CA ASP A 205 44.29 12.72 39.95
C ASP A 205 44.36 12.56 38.43
N GLN A 206 45.54 12.25 37.89
CA GLN A 206 45.72 11.94 36.47
C GLN A 206 44.96 10.68 36.04
N THR A 207 44.81 9.68 36.91
CA THR A 207 44.04 8.48 36.57
C THR A 207 42.53 8.71 36.62
N GLU A 208 42.03 9.57 37.50
CA GLU A 208 40.64 10.03 37.49
C GLU A 208 40.36 10.89 36.25
N GLU A 209 41.25 11.82 35.90
CA GLU A 209 41.16 12.63 34.69
C GLU A 209 41.20 11.76 33.42
N LEU A 210 42.10 10.77 33.35
CA LEU A 210 42.14 9.80 32.25
C LEU A 210 40.91 8.88 32.21
N LYS A 211 40.29 8.55 33.35
CA LYS A 211 39.03 7.79 33.38
C LYS A 211 37.90 8.64 32.81
N LEU A 212 37.83 9.92 33.18
CA LEU A 212 36.84 10.88 32.68
C LEU A 212 37.00 11.07 31.17
N LEU A 213 38.23 11.33 30.71
CA LEU A 213 38.56 11.47 29.30
C LEU A 213 38.29 10.19 28.49
N LYS A 214 38.55 9.00 29.06
CA LYS A 214 38.19 7.72 28.43
C LYS A 214 36.68 7.54 28.36
N LYS A 215 35.93 7.96 29.38
CA LYS A 215 34.48 7.88 29.41
C LYS A 215 33.86 8.83 28.37
N GLU A 216 34.39 10.04 28.24
CA GLU A 216 34.04 10.98 27.17
C GLU A 216 34.36 10.43 25.79
N ASN A 217 35.57 9.92 25.56
CA ASN A 217 35.94 9.29 24.27
C ASN A 217 35.06 8.08 23.93
N ILE A 218 34.64 7.28 24.93
CA ILE A 218 33.72 6.15 24.71
C ILE A 218 32.32 6.67 24.37
N LEU A 219 31.84 7.72 25.03
CA LEU A 219 30.56 8.36 24.74
C LEU A 219 30.57 8.98 23.35
N GLU A 220 31.60 9.73 22.99
CA GLU A 220 31.76 10.35 21.67
C GLU A 220 31.88 9.30 20.55
N ARG A 221 32.59 8.19 20.79
CA ARG A 221 32.60 7.06 19.84
C ARG A 221 31.25 6.37 19.72
N ARG A 222 30.50 6.24 20.82
CA ARG A 222 29.14 5.69 20.81
C ARG A 222 28.19 6.61 20.06
N GLU A 223 28.27 7.92 20.28
CA GLU A 223 27.45 8.93 19.63
C GLU A 223 27.77 9.00 18.13
N ASN A 224 29.05 8.97 17.76
CA ASN A 224 29.46 8.86 16.36
C ASN A 224 29.00 7.55 15.70
N ASN A 225 29.04 6.43 16.41
CA ASN A 225 28.53 5.16 15.89
C ASN A 225 27.00 5.20 15.76
N TYR A 226 26.28 5.74 16.74
CA TYR A 226 24.83 5.96 16.68
C TYR A 226 24.46 6.86 15.51
N GLN A 227 25.20 7.95 15.30
CA GLN A 227 24.98 8.87 14.19
C GLN A 227 25.26 8.20 12.85
N LYS A 228 26.29 7.35 12.74
CA LYS A 228 26.54 6.55 11.54
C LYS A 228 25.44 5.53 11.30
N GLU A 229 24.91 4.91 12.34
CA GLU A 229 23.78 3.95 12.26
C GLU A 229 22.51 4.67 11.79
N ILE A 230 22.18 5.82 12.38
CA ILE A 230 21.04 6.67 11.99
C ILE A 230 21.21 7.12 10.54
N ASN A 231 22.37 7.62 10.15
CA ASN A 231 22.63 8.04 8.77
C ASN A 231 22.53 6.86 7.79
N ARG A 232 22.95 5.66 8.21
CA ARG A 232 22.82 4.44 7.40
C ARG A 232 21.35 4.03 7.26
N GLN A 233 20.57 4.10 8.32
CA GLN A 233 19.13 3.81 8.28
C GLN A 233 18.37 4.83 7.44
N GLN A 234 18.65 6.12 7.63
CA GLN A 234 18.08 7.18 6.79
C GLN A 234 18.44 7.01 5.32
N LYS A 235 19.68 6.59 5.02
CA LYS A 235 20.09 6.31 3.63
C LYS A 235 19.33 5.13 3.04
N ILE A 236 19.17 4.05 3.79
CA ILE A 236 18.36 2.89 3.37
C ILE A 236 16.91 3.30 3.16
N GLU A 237 16.35 4.12 4.05
CA GLU A 237 14.97 4.60 3.94
C GLU A 237 14.78 5.52 2.74
N ILE A 238 15.73 6.42 2.45
CA ILE A 238 15.74 7.25 1.24
C ILE A 238 15.88 6.41 -0.03
N ASP A 239 16.74 5.39 -0.02
CA ASP A 239 16.92 4.49 -1.16
C ASP A 239 15.65 3.65 -1.39
N ASN A 240 14.99 3.18 -0.34
CA ASN A 240 13.70 2.50 -0.42
C ASN A 240 12.60 3.43 -0.93
N GLN A 241 12.52 4.67 -0.43
CA GLN A 241 11.58 5.69 -0.92
C GLN A 241 11.83 6.03 -2.39
N ARG A 242 13.10 6.07 -2.83
CA ARG A 242 13.45 6.26 -4.25
C ARG A 242 13.01 5.09 -5.11
N ILE A 243 13.24 3.86 -4.66
CA ILE A 243 12.77 2.67 -5.37
C ILE A 243 11.24 2.68 -5.47
N GLU A 244 10.53 2.98 -4.38
CA GLU A 244 9.07 3.11 -4.38
C GLU A 244 8.59 4.22 -5.32
N LEU A 245 9.29 5.35 -5.37
CA LEU A 245 8.97 6.45 -6.29
C LEU A 245 9.17 6.05 -7.75
N ILE A 246 10.23 5.32 -8.07
CA ILE A 246 10.50 4.79 -9.42
C ILE A 246 9.41 3.79 -9.81
N THR A 247 9.06 2.85 -8.91
CA THR A 247 7.98 1.89 -9.16
C THR A 247 6.64 2.61 -9.38
N LYS A 248 6.32 3.62 -8.55
CA LYS A 248 5.12 4.44 -8.74
C LYS A 248 5.14 5.22 -10.05
N GLN A 249 6.30 5.71 -10.51
CA GLN A 249 6.43 6.37 -11.81
C GLN A 249 6.22 5.40 -12.97
N GLU A 250 6.74 4.18 -12.88
CA GLU A 250 6.50 3.11 -13.86
C GLU A 250 5.02 2.71 -13.90
N GLU A 251 4.36 2.56 -12.75
CA GLU A 251 2.93 2.33 -12.66
C GLU A 251 2.12 3.47 -13.28
N LEU A 252 2.50 4.73 -13.02
CA LEU A 252 1.84 5.91 -13.59
C LEU A 252 2.00 5.96 -15.12
N ALA A 253 3.16 5.58 -15.64
CA ALA A 253 3.42 5.47 -17.07
C ALA A 253 2.53 4.40 -17.73
N ILE A 254 2.36 3.24 -17.07
CA ILE A 254 1.44 2.18 -17.51
C ILE A 254 -0.02 2.67 -17.48
N VAL A 255 -0.42 3.40 -16.43
CA VAL A 255 -1.76 3.99 -16.33
C VAL A 255 -1.99 5.03 -17.42
N GLN A 256 -1.01 5.88 -17.72
CA GLN A 256 -1.10 6.85 -18.82
C GLN A 256 -1.20 6.17 -20.18
N GLN A 257 -0.42 5.12 -20.43
CA GLN A 257 -0.51 4.33 -21.65
C GLN A 257 -1.90 3.69 -21.80
N ASN A 258 -2.46 3.14 -20.71
CA ASN A 258 -3.81 2.59 -20.70
C ASN A 258 -4.88 3.67 -20.93
N LEU A 259 -4.70 4.87 -20.38
CA LEU A 259 -5.60 6.00 -20.57
C LEU A 259 -5.61 6.47 -22.03
N ASP A 260 -4.45 6.49 -22.69
CA ASP A 260 -4.35 6.88 -24.09
C ASP A 260 -4.96 5.80 -25.02
N ILE A 261 -4.77 4.52 -24.72
CA ILE A 261 -5.48 3.43 -25.40
C ILE A 261 -7.01 3.56 -25.19
N GLN A 262 -7.46 3.94 -23.99
CA GLN A 262 -8.88 4.18 -23.74
C GLN A 262 -9.41 5.40 -24.50
N LYS A 263 -8.65 6.48 -24.60
CA LYS A 263 -9.01 7.66 -25.42
C LYS A 263 -9.15 7.28 -26.89
N GLU A 264 -8.19 6.54 -27.46
CA GLU A 264 -8.29 6.07 -28.85
C GLU A 264 -9.52 5.20 -29.07
N LYS A 265 -9.83 4.28 -28.15
CA LYS A 265 -11.07 3.49 -28.19
C LYS A 265 -12.31 4.38 -28.10
N LEU A 266 -12.28 5.41 -27.26
CA LEU A 266 -13.40 6.34 -27.13
C LEU A 266 -13.61 7.12 -28.43
N THR A 267 -12.54 7.64 -29.05
CA THR A 267 -12.59 8.33 -30.35
C THR A 267 -13.12 7.42 -31.45
N TYR A 268 -12.68 6.15 -31.48
CA TYR A 268 -13.19 5.16 -32.41
C TYR A 268 -14.69 4.89 -32.19
N ASN A 269 -15.12 4.73 -30.94
CA ASN A 269 -16.52 4.54 -30.58
C ASN A 269 -17.39 5.75 -30.90
N THR A 270 -16.89 6.97 -30.69
CA THR A 270 -17.57 8.21 -31.10
C THR A 270 -17.81 8.22 -32.60
N LYS A 271 -16.82 7.82 -33.40
CA LYS A 271 -16.97 7.71 -34.86
C LYS A 271 -17.97 6.63 -35.29
N ILE A 272 -18.07 5.53 -34.54
CA ILE A 272 -19.13 4.52 -34.74
C ILE A 272 -20.50 5.10 -34.40
N LEU A 273 -20.62 5.81 -33.28
CA LEU A 273 -21.86 6.44 -32.84
C LEU A 273 -22.34 7.50 -33.84
N GLU A 274 -21.46 8.35 -34.37
CA GLU A 274 -21.79 9.31 -35.42
C GLU A 274 -22.32 8.61 -36.69
N ASN A 275 -21.71 7.49 -37.08
CA ASN A 275 -22.20 6.68 -38.19
C ASN A 275 -23.56 6.02 -37.90
N GLN A 276 -23.80 5.58 -36.65
CA GLN A 276 -25.08 5.05 -36.22
C GLN A 276 -26.16 6.14 -36.19
N GLU A 277 -25.83 7.34 -35.71
CA GLU A 277 -26.74 8.49 -35.69
C GLU A 277 -27.11 8.91 -37.11
N SER A 278 -26.14 8.92 -38.04
CA SER A 278 -26.42 9.15 -39.46
C SER A 278 -27.36 8.09 -40.06
N LYS A 279 -27.19 6.81 -39.68
CA LYS A 279 -28.11 5.74 -40.09
C LYS A 279 -29.50 5.89 -39.47
N MET A 280 -29.59 6.25 -38.18
CA MET A 280 -30.86 6.51 -37.51
C MET A 280 -31.59 7.69 -38.14
N ARG A 281 -30.91 8.80 -38.46
CA ARG A 281 -31.53 9.91 -39.18
C ARG A 281 -32.08 9.50 -40.53
N LYS A 282 -31.37 8.65 -41.29
CA LYS A 282 -31.90 8.09 -42.54
C LYS A 282 -33.13 7.21 -42.31
N GLN A 283 -33.15 6.45 -41.22
CA GLN A 283 -34.31 5.63 -40.84
C GLN A 283 -35.48 6.49 -40.36
N GLU A 284 -35.26 7.56 -39.61
CA GLU A 284 -36.28 8.53 -39.20
C GLU A 284 -36.91 9.21 -40.39
N ILE A 285 -36.11 9.64 -41.37
CA ILE A 285 -36.62 10.18 -42.63
C ILE A 285 -37.49 9.13 -43.35
N SER A 286 -36.99 7.90 -43.50
CA SER A 286 -37.77 6.82 -44.12
C SER A 286 -39.04 6.44 -43.33
N LEU A 287 -39.02 6.57 -42.01
CA LEU A 287 -40.19 6.35 -41.14
C LEU A 287 -41.21 7.47 -41.32
N SER A 288 -40.75 8.72 -41.41
CA SER A 288 -41.60 9.87 -41.72
C SER A 288 -42.27 9.71 -43.07
N ASP A 289 -41.52 9.31 -44.11
CA ASP A 289 -42.07 9.05 -45.44
C ASP A 289 -43.14 7.94 -45.40
N LYS A 290 -42.85 6.84 -44.67
CA LYS A 290 -43.83 5.76 -44.48
C LYS A 290 -45.05 6.18 -43.67
N GLN A 291 -44.89 7.13 -42.75
CA GLN A 291 -45.97 7.65 -41.91
C GLN A 291 -46.90 8.55 -42.75
N GLU A 292 -46.35 9.35 -43.66
CA GLU A 292 -47.14 10.05 -44.68
C GLU A 292 -47.88 9.08 -45.62
N GLU A 293 -47.23 8.01 -46.09
CA GLU A 293 -47.91 6.96 -46.86
C GLU A 293 -49.07 6.31 -46.07
N LEU A 294 -48.85 6.02 -44.78
CA LEU A 294 -49.87 5.47 -43.88
C LEU A 294 -51.03 6.44 -43.69
N GLU A 295 -50.79 7.73 -43.53
CA GLU A 295 -51.84 8.75 -43.44
C GLU A 295 -52.66 8.84 -44.73
N GLN A 296 -52.02 8.70 -45.90
CA GLN A 296 -52.72 8.62 -47.18
C GLN A 296 -53.59 7.36 -47.27
N VAL A 297 -53.07 6.20 -46.88
CA VAL A 297 -53.82 4.94 -46.84
C VAL A 297 -54.98 5.03 -45.84
N GLU A 298 -54.78 5.61 -44.65
CA GLU A 298 -55.87 5.83 -43.68
C GLU A 298 -56.94 6.77 -44.20
N SER A 299 -56.55 7.82 -44.93
CA SER A 299 -57.49 8.73 -45.59
C SER A 299 -58.32 7.99 -46.64
N GLU A 300 -57.69 7.11 -47.42
CA GLU A 300 -58.37 6.29 -48.43
C GLU A 300 -59.29 5.24 -47.79
N ILE A 301 -58.87 4.61 -46.69
CA ILE A 301 -59.71 3.72 -45.88
C ILE A 301 -60.92 4.48 -45.31
N LYS A 302 -60.73 5.69 -44.76
CA LYS A 302 -61.85 6.52 -44.27
C LYS A 302 -62.83 6.88 -45.39
N LYS A 303 -62.32 7.16 -46.59
CA LYS A 303 -63.15 7.42 -47.78
C LYS A 303 -63.95 6.16 -48.17
N ASN A 304 -63.30 5.00 -48.18
CA ASN A 304 -63.95 3.71 -48.46
C ASN A 304 -64.97 3.32 -47.39
N LEU A 305 -64.69 3.58 -46.10
CA LEU A 305 -65.62 3.37 -45.00
C LEU A 305 -66.87 4.26 -45.14
N LYS A 306 -66.73 5.52 -45.56
CA LYS A 306 -67.88 6.37 -45.89
C LYS A 306 -68.69 5.79 -47.05
N ILE A 307 -68.05 5.25 -48.07
CA ILE A 307 -68.74 4.59 -49.19
C ILE A 307 -69.48 3.34 -48.71
N ILE A 308 -68.88 2.52 -47.84
CA ILE A 308 -69.50 1.33 -47.25
C ILE A 308 -70.68 1.73 -46.36
N GLN A 309 -70.53 2.72 -45.48
CA GLN A 309 -71.63 3.21 -44.64
C GLN A 309 -72.80 3.73 -45.47
N ASN A 310 -72.53 4.46 -46.57
CA ASN A 310 -73.58 4.88 -47.49
C ASN A 310 -74.25 3.68 -48.19
N LYS A 311 -73.48 2.64 -48.58
CA LYS A 311 -74.05 1.40 -49.12
C LYS A 311 -74.89 0.66 -48.09
N ASP A 312 -74.45 0.59 -46.83
CA ASP A 312 -75.19 -0.05 -45.74
C ASP A 312 -76.48 0.72 -45.38
N LEU A 313 -76.46 2.05 -45.44
CA LEU A 313 -77.67 2.87 -45.34
C LEU A 313 -78.65 2.56 -46.47
N THR A 314 -78.18 2.52 -47.72
CA THR A 314 -79.05 2.14 -48.86
C THR A 314 -79.56 0.70 -48.77
N LEU A 315 -78.77 -0.23 -48.23
CA LEU A 315 -79.20 -1.61 -47.97
C LEU A 315 -80.21 -1.69 -46.82
N GLY A 316 -80.03 -0.89 -45.77
CA GLY A 316 -80.97 -0.76 -44.66
C GLY A 316 -82.32 -0.18 -45.08
N GLU A 317 -82.32 0.84 -45.95
CA GLU A 317 -83.53 1.40 -46.56
C GLU A 317 -84.22 0.36 -47.46
N ARG A 318 -83.47 -0.33 -48.33
CA ARG A 318 -84.02 -1.42 -49.15
C ARG A 318 -84.56 -2.57 -48.32
N ASN A 319 -83.87 -2.99 -47.26
CA ASN A 319 -84.35 -4.04 -46.37
C ASN A 319 -85.60 -3.60 -45.59
N SER A 320 -85.67 -2.35 -45.16
CA SER A 320 -86.87 -1.79 -44.52
C SER A 320 -88.05 -1.73 -45.49
N GLN A 321 -87.80 -1.37 -46.76
CA GLN A 321 -88.81 -1.45 -47.82
C GLN A 321 -89.26 -2.88 -48.08
N ILE A 322 -88.34 -3.85 -48.12
CA ILE A 322 -88.67 -5.28 -48.31
C ILE A 322 -89.47 -5.81 -47.12
N GLU A 323 -89.11 -5.48 -45.87
CA GLU A 323 -89.85 -5.88 -44.68
C GLU A 323 -91.23 -5.21 -44.61
N PHE A 324 -91.33 -3.95 -45.01
CA PHE A 324 -92.62 -3.27 -45.18
C PHE A 324 -93.48 -3.96 -46.24
N GLN A 325 -92.91 -4.26 -47.42
CA GLN A 325 -93.60 -5.00 -48.48
C GLN A 325 -94.02 -6.40 -48.02
N ARG A 326 -93.20 -7.12 -47.24
CA ARG A 326 -93.56 -8.42 -46.64
C ARG A 326 -94.71 -8.29 -45.64
N LYS A 327 -94.70 -7.29 -44.77
CA LYS A 327 -95.81 -7.03 -43.84
C LYS A 327 -97.09 -6.67 -44.60
N VAL A 328 -97.00 -5.83 -45.62
CA VAL A 328 -98.13 -5.50 -46.50
C VAL A 328 -98.63 -6.75 -47.22
N LEU A 329 -97.73 -7.60 -47.73
CA LEU A 329 -98.08 -8.86 -48.39
C LEU A 329 -98.77 -9.84 -47.42
N LEU A 330 -98.28 -9.96 -46.18
CA LEU A 330 -98.91 -10.78 -45.14
C LEU A 330 -100.29 -10.24 -44.72
N ILE A 331 -100.45 -8.91 -44.64
CA ILE A 331 -101.75 -8.27 -44.43
C ILE A 331 -102.67 -8.54 -45.63
N PHE A 332 -102.15 -8.48 -46.86
CA PHE A 332 -102.91 -8.79 -48.07
C PHE A 332 -103.34 -10.26 -48.10
N ILE A 333 -102.45 -11.21 -47.77
CA ILE A 333 -102.76 -12.63 -47.64
C ILE A 333 -103.79 -12.85 -46.54
N GLY A 334 -103.64 -12.18 -45.39
CA GLY A 334 -104.61 -12.20 -44.29
C GLY A 334 -105.98 -11.64 -44.70
N LEU A 335 -106.02 -10.55 -45.46
CA LEU A 335 -107.23 -9.98 -46.06
C LEU A 335 -107.83 -10.91 -47.11
N LEU A 336 -107.03 -11.62 -47.89
CA LEU A 336 -107.51 -12.57 -48.90
C LEU A 336 -108.12 -13.81 -48.23
N VAL A 337 -107.51 -14.29 -47.14
CA VAL A 337 -108.11 -15.33 -46.28
C VAL A 337 -109.37 -14.81 -45.59
N LEU A 338 -109.38 -13.57 -45.09
CA LEU A 338 -110.57 -12.95 -44.50
C LEU A 338 -111.68 -12.77 -45.52
N ILE A 339 -111.37 -12.37 -46.76
CA ILE A 339 -112.32 -12.24 -47.86
C ILE A 339 -112.82 -13.62 -48.28
N LEU A 340 -112.00 -14.68 -48.28
CA LEU A 340 -112.45 -16.05 -48.52
C LEU A 340 -113.35 -16.56 -47.39
N VAL A 341 -113.04 -16.24 -46.13
CA VAL A 341 -113.87 -16.55 -44.96
C VAL A 341 -115.16 -15.72 -44.94
N LEU A 342 -115.12 -14.45 -45.32
CA LEU A 342 -116.27 -13.56 -45.47
C LEU A 342 -117.10 -13.95 -46.69
N ALA A 343 -116.51 -14.39 -47.80
CA ALA A 343 -117.24 -14.92 -48.96
C ALA A 343 -117.94 -16.24 -48.60
N PHE A 344 -117.32 -17.09 -47.78
CA PHE A 344 -117.93 -18.31 -47.24
C PHE A 344 -119.00 -18.01 -46.17
N SER A 345 -118.78 -17.00 -45.33
CA SER A 345 -119.69 -16.54 -44.28
C SER A 345 -120.89 -15.77 -44.85
N THR A 346 -120.70 -14.93 -45.86
CA THR A 346 -121.77 -14.21 -46.58
C THR A 346 -122.55 -15.16 -47.48
N TRP A 347 -121.93 -16.21 -48.04
CA TRP A 347 -122.64 -17.34 -48.64
C TRP A 347 -123.51 -18.09 -47.62
N ARG A 348 -123.06 -18.25 -46.37
CA ARG A 348 -123.83 -18.86 -45.26
C ARG A 348 -124.90 -17.92 -44.67
N SER A 349 -124.66 -16.62 -44.60
CA SER A 349 -125.51 -15.61 -43.94
C SER A 349 -126.56 -15.00 -44.87
N SER A 350 -126.34 -15.00 -46.18
CA SER A 350 -127.35 -14.61 -47.17
C SER A 350 -128.56 -15.57 -47.22
N ARG A 351 -128.50 -16.65 -46.43
CA ARG A 351 -129.58 -17.62 -46.24
C ARG A 351 -130.49 -17.33 -45.03
N LEU A 352 -130.28 -16.26 -44.24
CA LEU A 352 -131.03 -15.99 -43.01
C LEU A 352 -131.34 -14.51 -42.73
N ARG A 353 -132.38 -13.99 -43.41
CA ARG A 353 -133.12 -12.73 -43.12
C ARG A 353 -132.57 -11.54 -43.91
N LYS A 354 -133.22 -11.04 -44.96
CA LYS A 354 -134.66 -10.94 -45.26
C LYS A 354 -135.40 -10.12 -44.19
N ILE A 355 -135.45 -8.82 -44.44
CA ILE A 355 -136.51 -7.85 -44.11
C ILE A 355 -136.64 -7.49 -42.62
N ILE A 356 -136.31 -6.24 -42.29
CA ILE A 356 -136.95 -5.30 -41.35
C ILE A 356 -136.17 -3.98 -41.56
N ASN A 357 -136.71 -3.10 -42.38
CA ASN A 357 -137.56 -1.98 -41.97
C ASN A 357 -136.77 -0.98 -41.12
N ASP A 358 -136.41 0.13 -41.75
CA ASP A 358 -137.30 1.29 -41.92
C ASP A 358 -137.38 2.05 -40.61
N GLU A 359 -136.88 3.28 -40.73
CA GLU A 359 -137.53 4.46 -40.20
C GLU A 359 -137.55 4.59 -38.67
N LEU A 360 -137.50 5.84 -38.23
CA LEU A 360 -137.71 6.27 -36.85
C LEU A 360 -136.53 5.92 -35.92
N ARG A 361 -135.91 6.87 -35.24
CA ARG A 361 -136.48 8.14 -34.82
C ARG A 361 -135.36 8.96 -34.20
N ASN A 362 -135.28 10.21 -34.65
CA ASN A 362 -135.10 11.38 -33.81
C ASN A 362 -134.38 11.14 -32.48
N LYS A 363 -133.10 11.52 -32.45
CA LYS A 363 -132.68 12.60 -31.56
C LYS A 363 -131.22 12.95 -31.85
N ASN A 364 -131.04 14.25 -32.12
CA ASN A 364 -129.98 15.06 -31.53
C ASN A 364 -128.52 14.72 -31.93
N ASP A 365 -127.68 15.64 -32.35
CA ASP A 365 -127.66 17.07 -32.12
C ASP A 365 -126.96 17.76 -33.29
N ASP A 366 -127.59 18.83 -33.73
CA ASP A 366 -127.07 19.76 -34.72
C ASP A 366 -127.39 21.16 -34.18
N ILE A 367 -126.43 21.81 -33.52
CA ILE A 367 -126.44 23.27 -33.42
C ILE A 367 -125.01 23.77 -33.66
N ASN A 368 -124.70 23.86 -34.94
CA ASN A 368 -123.99 24.99 -35.49
C ASN A 368 -124.91 26.23 -35.51
N ARG A 369 -124.33 27.36 -35.08
CA ARG A 369 -124.59 28.75 -35.52
C ARG A 369 -125.81 29.53 -35.00
N LYS A 370 -125.41 30.62 -34.30
CA LYS A 370 -125.63 32.06 -34.59
C LYS A 370 -126.72 32.83 -33.83
N ASN A 371 -126.30 34.06 -33.47
CA ASN A 371 -127.01 35.35 -33.26
C ASN A 371 -126.78 35.89 -31.83
N GLU A 372 -126.75 37.18 -31.51
CA GLU A 372 -126.71 38.49 -32.18
C GLU A 372 -126.37 39.54 -31.09
N GLU A 373 -125.85 40.69 -31.51
CA GLU A 373 -125.85 42.05 -30.93
C GLU A 373 -126.26 42.40 -29.46
N ILE A 374 -125.32 43.09 -28.78
CA ILE A 374 -125.38 44.44 -28.12
C ILE A 374 -126.27 44.70 -26.87
N VAL A 375 -125.73 45.54 -25.95
CA VAL A 375 -126.35 46.63 -25.10
C VAL A 375 -125.94 46.49 -23.61
N ASN A 376 -125.43 47.48 -22.84
CA ASN A 376 -125.01 48.88 -23.05
C ASN A 376 -124.32 49.50 -21.80
N GLN A 377 -123.42 50.46 -22.09
CA GLN A 377 -123.21 51.82 -21.53
C GLN A 377 -123.00 52.15 -20.04
N GLN A 378 -121.82 52.74 -19.75
CA GLN A 378 -121.56 54.19 -19.52
C GLN A 378 -120.02 54.35 -19.33
N ARG A 379 -119.26 55.27 -19.93
CA ARG A 379 -119.52 56.68 -20.26
C ARG A 379 -118.49 57.22 -21.29
N GLN A 380 -119.04 57.98 -22.24
CA GLN A 380 -118.52 58.90 -23.27
C GLN A 380 -117.27 59.77 -22.93
N THR A 381 -116.27 59.82 -23.83
CA THR A 381 -115.90 60.90 -24.80
C THR A 381 -115.70 62.31 -24.23
N ASP A 382 -114.45 62.83 -24.23
CA ASP A 382 -114.20 64.29 -24.24
C ASP A 382 -112.80 64.84 -24.63
N LEU A 383 -111.86 64.15 -25.31
CA LEU A 383 -110.52 64.77 -25.53
C LEU A 383 -109.82 64.39 -26.86
N LEU A 384 -110.46 64.67 -28.00
CA LEU A 384 -109.82 64.61 -29.35
C LEU A 384 -109.27 65.98 -29.82
N ASN A 385 -108.83 66.85 -28.91
CA ASN A 385 -108.20 68.15 -29.23
C ASN A 385 -106.87 68.39 -28.46
N LYS A 386 -106.15 67.34 -28.04
CA LYS A 386 -104.91 67.44 -27.24
C LYS A 386 -103.67 66.74 -27.85
N GLU A 387 -103.64 66.53 -29.16
CA GLU A 387 -102.56 65.78 -29.82
C GLU A 387 -101.61 66.64 -30.69
N LEU A 388 -102.01 67.85 -31.09
CA LEU A 388 -101.13 68.77 -31.83
C LEU A 388 -100.19 69.61 -30.94
N GLU A 389 -100.50 69.80 -29.64
CA GLU A 389 -99.65 70.54 -28.69
C GLU A 389 -98.48 69.69 -28.15
N LYS A 390 -98.67 68.36 -28.05
CA LYS A 390 -97.65 67.42 -27.53
C LYS A 390 -96.45 67.25 -28.48
N LEU A 391 -96.66 67.29 -29.80
CA LEU A 391 -95.57 67.15 -30.78
C LEU A 391 -94.66 68.39 -30.83
N SER A 392 -95.20 69.60 -30.62
CA SER A 392 -94.41 70.85 -30.56
C SER A 392 -93.60 70.97 -29.25
N ILE A 393 -94.06 70.39 -28.14
CA ILE A 393 -93.34 70.41 -26.85
C ILE A 393 -92.16 69.43 -26.86
N VAL A 394 -92.33 68.24 -27.43
CA VAL A 394 -91.25 67.24 -27.52
C VAL A 394 -90.09 67.76 -28.37
N ALA A 395 -90.36 68.42 -29.50
CA ALA A 395 -89.30 68.99 -30.33
C ALA A 395 -88.61 70.23 -29.70
N SER A 396 -89.31 71.01 -28.86
CA SER A 396 -88.79 72.26 -28.27
C SER A 396 -88.09 72.08 -26.92
N LYS A 397 -88.37 71.00 -26.18
CA LYS A 397 -87.81 70.75 -24.83
C LYS A 397 -86.69 69.70 -24.79
N THR A 398 -86.31 69.08 -25.90
CA THR A 398 -85.16 68.16 -25.93
C THR A 398 -83.84 68.93 -25.91
N ASP A 399 -82.86 68.40 -25.20
CA ASP A 399 -81.46 68.89 -25.26
C ASP A 399 -80.76 68.46 -26.55
N ASN A 400 -81.32 67.47 -27.25
CA ASN A 400 -80.88 67.10 -28.59
C ASN A 400 -81.20 68.21 -29.59
N ALA A 401 -80.24 68.44 -30.48
CA ALA A 401 -80.41 69.32 -31.62
C ALA A 401 -81.23 68.60 -32.69
N VAL A 402 -82.37 69.19 -33.06
CA VAL A 402 -83.26 68.65 -34.10
C VAL A 402 -83.38 69.67 -35.21
N THR A 403 -83.16 69.20 -36.43
CA THR A 403 -83.16 70.04 -37.63
C THR A 403 -83.98 69.39 -38.72
N ILE A 404 -84.79 70.19 -39.41
CA ILE A 404 -85.60 69.79 -40.55
C ILE A 404 -85.02 70.48 -41.78
N LEU A 405 -84.78 69.68 -42.81
CA LEU A 405 -84.26 70.11 -44.10
C LEU A 405 -85.27 69.79 -45.21
N ASP A 406 -85.22 70.57 -46.28
CA ASP A 406 -85.94 70.26 -47.51
C ASP A 406 -85.37 69.00 -48.21
N ALA A 407 -86.00 68.57 -49.30
CA ALA A 407 -85.54 67.43 -50.10
C ALA A 407 -84.13 67.62 -50.70
N ASN A 408 -83.63 68.86 -50.81
CA ASN A 408 -82.31 69.20 -51.32
C ASN A 408 -81.24 69.25 -50.20
N GLY A 409 -81.65 69.22 -48.93
CA GLY A 409 -80.77 69.28 -47.76
C GLY A 409 -80.55 70.70 -47.24
N ASN A 410 -81.39 71.67 -47.64
CA ASN A 410 -81.34 73.04 -47.12
C ASN A 410 -82.10 73.15 -45.80
N PHE A 411 -81.59 73.96 -44.88
CA PHE A 411 -82.19 74.14 -43.55
C PHE A 411 -83.54 74.87 -43.63
N GLU A 412 -84.63 74.18 -43.27
CA GLU A 412 -85.96 74.79 -43.16
C GLU A 412 -86.27 75.22 -41.72
N TRP A 413 -85.80 74.44 -40.73
CA TRP A 413 -86.12 74.69 -39.33
C TRP A 413 -85.12 74.03 -38.40
N VAL A 414 -84.74 74.70 -37.32
CA VAL A 414 -83.96 74.15 -36.20
C VAL A 414 -84.71 74.34 -34.89
N ASN A 415 -84.60 73.40 -33.97
CA ASN A 415 -85.20 73.52 -32.65
C ASN A 415 -84.34 74.36 -31.68
N VAL A 416 -84.89 74.68 -30.50
CA VAL A 416 -84.15 75.36 -29.43
C VAL A 416 -82.98 74.52 -28.90
N GLY A 417 -83.08 73.18 -28.97
CA GLY A 417 -81.97 72.27 -28.66
C GLY A 417 -80.74 72.53 -29.51
N PHE A 418 -80.91 72.76 -30.82
CA PHE A 418 -79.84 73.09 -31.76
C PHE A 418 -79.18 74.43 -31.41
N THR A 419 -79.98 75.45 -31.08
CA THR A 419 -79.44 76.75 -30.66
C THR A 419 -78.68 76.67 -29.34
N ARG A 420 -79.13 75.85 -28.38
CA ARG A 420 -78.39 75.62 -27.12
C ARG A 420 -77.10 74.83 -27.34
N LEU A 421 -77.13 73.82 -28.22
CA LEU A 421 -76.00 72.94 -28.47
C LEU A 421 -74.88 73.64 -29.27
N TYR A 422 -75.24 74.43 -30.28
CA TYR A 422 -74.26 75.03 -31.19
C TYR A 422 -74.14 76.56 -31.11
N GLY A 423 -75.10 77.25 -30.49
CA GLY A 423 -75.10 78.72 -30.39
C GLY A 423 -75.65 79.45 -31.63
N TYR A 424 -76.18 78.74 -32.61
CA TYR A 424 -76.75 79.31 -33.84
C TYR A 424 -78.29 79.27 -33.84
N THR A 425 -78.92 80.38 -34.24
CA THR A 425 -80.31 80.37 -34.73
C THR A 425 -80.32 80.02 -36.22
N LEU A 426 -81.46 79.59 -36.78
CA LEU A 426 -81.55 79.29 -38.23
C LEU A 426 -81.02 80.44 -39.11
N GLN A 427 -81.38 81.67 -38.76
CA GLN A 427 -81.00 82.87 -39.52
C GLN A 427 -79.51 83.20 -39.42
N LEU A 428 -78.88 82.93 -38.27
CA LEU A 428 -77.43 83.06 -38.08
C LEU A 428 -76.69 81.92 -38.78
N LEU A 429 -77.22 80.70 -38.73
CA LEU A 429 -76.63 79.52 -39.39
C LEU A 429 -76.53 79.72 -40.90
N THR A 430 -77.63 80.12 -41.54
CA THR A 430 -77.67 80.34 -42.99
C THR A 430 -76.80 81.50 -43.44
N HIS A 431 -76.63 82.53 -42.59
CA HIS A 431 -75.79 83.69 -42.89
C HIS A 431 -74.29 83.44 -42.66
N GLU A 432 -73.91 82.76 -41.57
CA GLU A 432 -72.50 82.58 -41.17
C GLU A 432 -71.86 81.29 -41.72
N LEU A 433 -72.62 80.20 -41.89
CA LEU A 433 -72.09 78.88 -42.27
C LEU A 433 -72.63 78.33 -43.60
N GLY A 434 -73.82 78.74 -44.03
CA GLY A 434 -74.41 78.35 -45.31
C GLY A 434 -75.80 77.72 -45.19
N GLU A 435 -76.51 77.61 -46.32
CA GLU A 435 -77.92 77.18 -46.35
C GLU A 435 -78.11 75.65 -46.46
N ASN A 436 -77.07 74.91 -46.86
CA ASN A 436 -77.15 73.46 -47.06
C ASN A 436 -76.34 72.69 -46.01
N ILE A 437 -76.88 71.56 -45.53
CA ILE A 437 -76.22 70.72 -44.52
C ILE A 437 -74.82 70.23 -44.95
N ILE A 438 -74.60 70.06 -46.25
CA ILE A 438 -73.33 69.62 -46.82
C ILE A 438 -72.22 70.66 -46.58
N ASP A 439 -72.59 71.94 -46.58
CA ASP A 439 -71.64 73.05 -46.42
C ASP A 439 -71.36 73.34 -44.94
N VAL A 440 -72.35 73.06 -44.08
CA VAL A 440 -72.30 73.35 -42.64
C VAL A 440 -71.67 72.21 -41.82
N SER A 441 -71.78 70.95 -42.26
CA SER A 441 -71.30 69.80 -41.48
C SER A 441 -69.78 69.73 -41.40
N SER A 442 -69.24 69.40 -40.22
CA SER A 442 -67.80 69.14 -40.03
C SER A 442 -67.36 67.73 -40.43
N SER A 443 -68.32 66.87 -40.82
CA SER A 443 -68.02 65.52 -41.31
C SER A 443 -67.53 65.56 -42.76
N LYS A 444 -66.31 65.06 -43.00
CA LYS A 444 -65.72 64.97 -44.35
C LYS A 444 -66.53 64.10 -45.32
N ASP A 445 -67.36 63.19 -44.80
CA ASP A 445 -68.18 62.26 -45.58
C ASP A 445 -69.65 62.66 -45.66
N ILE A 446 -70.02 63.89 -45.25
CA ILE A 446 -71.43 64.32 -45.19
C ILE A 446 -72.17 64.15 -46.54
N LYS A 447 -71.50 64.42 -47.67
CA LYS A 447 -72.07 64.23 -49.02
C LYS A 447 -72.50 62.78 -49.24
N ASN A 448 -71.60 61.83 -48.93
CA ASN A 448 -71.88 60.41 -49.06
C ASN A 448 -72.96 59.95 -48.08
N ILE A 449 -72.99 60.49 -46.86
CA ILE A 449 -74.00 60.16 -45.84
C ILE A 449 -75.39 60.61 -46.28
N VAL A 450 -75.51 61.84 -46.79
CA VAL A 450 -76.78 62.38 -47.30
C VAL A 450 -77.24 61.59 -48.53
N GLU A 451 -76.36 61.31 -49.49
CA GLU A 451 -76.70 60.49 -50.66
C GLU A 451 -77.10 59.06 -50.28
N LYS A 452 -76.39 58.44 -49.33
CA LYS A 452 -76.71 57.11 -48.81
C LYS A 452 -78.10 57.10 -48.18
N CYS A 453 -78.40 58.08 -47.32
CA CYS A 453 -79.70 58.23 -46.69
C CYS A 453 -80.83 58.39 -47.73
N LYS A 454 -80.63 59.24 -48.74
CA LYS A 454 -81.60 59.43 -49.84
C LYS A 454 -81.80 58.16 -50.68
N ARG A 455 -80.72 57.46 -51.03
CA ARG A 455 -80.76 56.26 -51.87
C ARG A 455 -81.38 55.06 -51.17
N GLU A 456 -80.99 54.82 -49.91
CA GLU A 456 -81.39 53.63 -49.15
C GLU A 456 -82.74 53.81 -48.46
N LYS A 457 -83.30 55.03 -48.45
CA LYS A 457 -84.56 55.40 -47.80
C LYS A 457 -84.62 54.99 -46.32
N GLN A 458 -83.47 54.94 -45.65
CA GLN A 458 -83.32 54.55 -44.24
C GLN A 458 -82.49 55.57 -43.47
N THR A 459 -82.67 55.58 -42.15
CA THR A 459 -81.90 56.43 -41.23
C THR A 459 -80.42 56.04 -41.27
N VAL A 460 -79.54 57.03 -41.42
CA VAL A 460 -78.09 56.86 -41.29
C VAL A 460 -77.61 57.53 -40.02
N THR A 461 -76.98 56.76 -39.14
CA THR A 461 -76.36 57.26 -37.91
C THR A 461 -74.84 57.35 -38.08
N TYR A 462 -74.25 58.43 -37.57
CA TYR A 462 -72.81 58.62 -37.58
C TYR A 462 -72.37 59.50 -36.41
N GLU A 463 -71.10 59.41 -36.05
CA GLU A 463 -70.49 60.24 -35.00
C GLU A 463 -69.48 61.17 -35.63
N THR A 464 -69.48 62.44 -35.21
CA THR A 464 -68.56 63.44 -35.73
C THR A 464 -68.20 64.47 -34.67
N TYR A 465 -67.16 65.23 -34.95
CA TYR A 465 -66.82 66.42 -34.17
C TYR A 465 -67.42 67.63 -34.87
N ASN A 466 -68.28 68.36 -34.17
CA ASN A 466 -68.77 69.65 -34.62
C ASN A 466 -68.21 70.76 -33.73
N ASN A 467 -68.07 71.95 -34.30
CA ASN A 467 -67.64 73.14 -33.57
C ASN A 467 -68.86 73.97 -33.17
N THR A 468 -68.89 74.43 -31.92
CA THR A 468 -69.86 75.43 -31.47
C THR A 468 -69.44 76.82 -31.98
N ARG A 469 -70.36 77.79 -31.94
CA ARG A 469 -70.06 79.19 -32.31
C ARG A 469 -68.92 79.81 -31.49
N ASP A 470 -68.77 79.39 -30.24
CA ASP A 470 -67.72 79.89 -29.33
C ASP A 470 -66.35 79.21 -29.56
N GLY A 471 -66.26 78.25 -30.50
CA GLY A 471 -65.02 77.60 -30.92
C GLY A 471 -64.70 76.27 -30.22
N ASP A 472 -65.59 75.79 -29.33
CA ASP A 472 -65.41 74.50 -28.66
C ASP A 472 -65.73 73.32 -29.57
N LYS A 473 -64.97 72.22 -29.41
CA LYS A 473 -65.20 70.95 -30.11
C LYS A 473 -66.05 70.01 -29.26
N ILE A 474 -67.20 69.61 -29.80
CA ILE A 474 -68.09 68.63 -29.16
C ILE A 474 -68.21 67.37 -30.02
N TRP A 475 -68.22 66.21 -29.36
CA TRP A 475 -68.56 64.95 -30.01
C TRP A 475 -70.07 64.84 -30.10
N VAL A 476 -70.59 64.69 -31.31
CA VAL A 476 -72.02 64.52 -31.54
C VAL A 476 -72.28 63.23 -32.30
N GLN A 477 -73.31 62.52 -31.88
CA GLN A 477 -73.90 61.42 -32.62
C GLN A 477 -75.13 61.96 -33.36
N THR A 478 -75.09 61.91 -34.69
CA THR A 478 -76.13 62.44 -35.58
C THR A 478 -76.87 61.30 -36.25
N SER A 479 -78.20 61.33 -36.18
CA SER A 479 -79.12 60.46 -36.92
C SER A 479 -79.81 61.27 -38.01
N LEU A 480 -79.58 60.92 -39.29
CA LEU A 480 -80.18 61.57 -40.46
C LEU A 480 -81.27 60.66 -41.05
N THR A 481 -82.54 61.08 -40.99
CA THR A 481 -83.71 60.28 -41.40
C THR A 481 -84.46 60.93 -42.57
N PRO A 482 -84.76 60.20 -43.65
CA PRO A 482 -85.54 60.70 -44.78
C PRO A 482 -87.05 60.49 -44.57
N ILE A 483 -87.83 61.54 -44.80
CA ILE A 483 -89.29 61.52 -44.77
C ILE A 483 -89.81 61.59 -46.20
N HIS A 484 -90.74 60.70 -46.55
CA HIS A 484 -91.30 60.58 -47.89
C HIS A 484 -92.80 60.91 -47.91
N ASP A 485 -93.33 61.31 -49.07
CA ASP A 485 -94.77 61.46 -49.30
C ASP A 485 -95.48 60.12 -49.55
N SER A 486 -96.80 60.15 -49.75
CA SER A 486 -97.62 58.96 -50.03
C SER A 486 -97.30 58.28 -51.37
N GLU A 487 -96.58 58.95 -52.27
CA GLU A 487 -96.15 58.43 -53.57
C GLU A 487 -94.70 57.91 -53.52
N GLY A 488 -94.01 58.07 -52.38
CA GLY A 488 -92.68 57.57 -52.11
C GLY A 488 -91.53 58.50 -52.52
N ASN A 489 -91.82 59.77 -52.86
CA ASN A 489 -90.83 60.82 -53.14
C ASN A 489 -90.31 61.42 -51.83
N LEU A 490 -89.04 61.84 -51.81
CA LEU A 490 -88.43 62.47 -50.63
C LEU A 490 -89.07 63.85 -50.39
N LEU A 491 -89.71 64.00 -49.23
CA LEU A 491 -90.34 65.23 -48.79
C LEU A 491 -89.34 66.09 -48.00
N LYS A 492 -88.72 65.52 -46.96
CA LYS A 492 -87.84 66.23 -46.01
C LYS A 492 -86.76 65.31 -45.46
N LEU A 493 -85.70 65.90 -44.91
CA LEU A 493 -84.71 65.19 -44.09
C LEU A 493 -84.76 65.74 -42.67
N ILE A 494 -84.71 64.85 -41.67
CA ILE A 494 -84.66 65.23 -40.26
C ILE A 494 -83.32 64.76 -39.69
N THR A 495 -82.58 65.66 -39.04
CA THR A 495 -81.42 65.28 -38.23
C THR A 495 -81.74 65.40 -36.75
N ILE A 496 -81.31 64.41 -35.97
CA ILE A 496 -81.30 64.45 -34.51
C ILE A 496 -79.86 64.26 -34.06
N GLU A 497 -79.32 65.21 -33.31
CA GLU A 497 -77.94 65.19 -32.83
C GLU A 497 -77.88 65.20 -31.31
N THR A 498 -77.06 64.33 -30.74
CA THR A 498 -76.87 64.15 -29.29
C THR A 498 -75.41 64.34 -28.93
N ASP A 499 -75.11 65.14 -27.90
CA ASP A 499 -73.74 65.29 -27.38
C ASP A 499 -73.32 64.03 -26.60
N ILE A 500 -72.23 63.39 -27.03
CA ILE A 500 -71.67 62.18 -26.40
C ILE A 500 -70.30 62.43 -25.75
N SER A 501 -69.89 63.70 -25.57
CA SER A 501 -68.56 64.07 -25.07
C SER A 501 -68.26 63.54 -23.66
N ILE A 502 -69.28 63.46 -22.78
CA ILE A 502 -69.14 62.91 -21.42
C ILE A 502 -68.88 61.40 -21.46
N ILE A 503 -69.57 60.67 -22.35
CA ILE A 503 -69.45 59.22 -22.48
C ILE A 503 -68.03 58.85 -22.91
N LYS A 504 -67.45 59.56 -23.88
CA LYS A 504 -66.09 59.30 -24.37
C LYS A 504 -65.02 59.53 -23.31
N LYS A 505 -65.16 60.55 -22.45
CA LYS A 505 -64.24 60.78 -21.33
C LYS A 505 -64.30 59.66 -20.27
N ALA A 506 -65.50 59.15 -19.99
CA ALA A 506 -65.67 58.03 -19.05
C ALA A 506 -65.06 56.72 -19.57
N GLU A 507 -65.18 56.43 -20.87
CA GLU A 507 -64.54 55.25 -21.50
C GLU A 507 -63.02 55.28 -21.35
N GLU A 508 -62.40 56.46 -21.51
CA GLU A 508 -60.94 56.63 -21.43
C GLU A 508 -60.40 56.46 -19.99
N GLU A 509 -61.15 56.93 -18.97
CA GLU A 509 -60.81 56.72 -17.56
C GLU A 509 -60.90 55.24 -17.16
N ILE A 510 -61.95 54.54 -17.59
CA ILE A 510 -62.13 53.11 -17.33
C ILE A 510 -60.96 52.31 -17.94
N TYR A 511 -60.54 52.64 -19.17
CA TYR A 511 -59.41 51.99 -19.82
C TYR A 511 -58.10 52.15 -19.04
N LYS A 512 -57.83 53.36 -18.53
CA LYS A 512 -56.64 53.61 -17.69
C LYS A 512 -56.67 52.85 -16.37
N GLN A 513 -57.84 52.75 -15.71
CA GLN A 513 -57.97 51.98 -14.48
C GLN A 513 -57.80 50.48 -14.71
N HIS A 514 -58.34 49.93 -15.80
CA HIS A 514 -58.24 48.52 -16.13
C HIS A 514 -56.78 48.06 -16.32
N ASN A 515 -55.99 48.82 -17.08
CA ASN A 515 -54.58 48.51 -17.29
C ASN A 515 -53.77 48.52 -15.98
N LYS A 516 -54.06 49.46 -15.08
CA LYS A 516 -53.40 49.52 -13.76
C LYS A 516 -53.71 48.31 -12.89
N ILE A 517 -54.94 47.80 -12.94
CA ILE A 517 -55.34 46.58 -12.21
C ILE A 517 -54.63 45.35 -12.79
N LEU A 518 -54.49 45.28 -14.12
CA LEU A 518 -53.82 44.16 -14.79
C LEU A 518 -52.34 44.04 -14.37
N ASP A 519 -51.64 45.18 -14.33
CA ASP A 519 -50.24 45.24 -13.89
C ASP A 519 -50.07 44.80 -12.43
N GLN A 520 -50.95 45.25 -11.53
CA GLN A 520 -50.95 44.83 -10.12
C GLN A 520 -51.25 43.33 -9.96
N SER A 521 -52.17 42.78 -10.74
CA SER A 521 -52.52 41.36 -10.71
C SER A 521 -51.35 40.48 -11.16
N ASN A 522 -50.62 40.91 -12.20
CA ASN A 522 -49.42 40.21 -12.68
C ASN A 522 -48.30 40.21 -11.64
N GLU A 523 -48.05 41.34 -10.96
CA GLU A 523 -47.04 41.43 -9.89
C GLU A 523 -47.42 40.58 -8.66
N LEU A 524 -48.70 40.52 -8.31
CA LEU A 524 -49.18 39.64 -7.25
C LEU A 524 -49.03 38.16 -7.64
N GLY A 525 -49.29 37.82 -8.89
CA GLY A 525 -49.12 36.45 -9.41
C GLY A 525 -47.67 35.96 -9.34
N THR A 526 -46.69 36.82 -9.64
CA THR A 526 -45.27 36.45 -9.51
C THR A 526 -44.83 36.32 -8.06
N LYS A 527 -45.23 37.25 -7.18
CA LYS A 527 -44.97 37.17 -5.73
C LYS A 527 -45.58 35.92 -5.10
N ASN A 528 -46.81 35.55 -5.46
CA ASN A 528 -47.45 34.33 -4.94
C ASN A 528 -46.71 33.07 -5.38
N LYS A 529 -46.26 32.98 -6.64
CA LYS A 529 -45.44 31.85 -7.12
C LYS A 529 -44.11 31.74 -6.40
N GLU A 530 -43.50 32.87 -6.03
CA GLU A 530 -42.24 32.87 -5.26
C GLU A 530 -42.48 32.40 -3.81
N LEU A 531 -43.55 32.87 -3.17
CA LEU A 531 -43.94 32.41 -1.83
C LEU A 531 -44.29 30.92 -1.81
N GLU A 532 -45.00 30.41 -2.82
CA GLU A 532 -45.28 28.98 -2.96
C GLU A 532 -43.99 28.15 -3.07
N LYS A 533 -43.01 28.60 -3.87
CA LYS A 533 -41.71 27.93 -3.98
C LYS A 533 -40.96 27.92 -2.65
N LEU A 534 -40.91 29.04 -1.94
CA LEU A 534 -40.25 29.14 -0.63
C LEU A 534 -40.95 28.26 0.42
N SER A 535 -42.27 28.23 0.42
CA SER A 535 -43.07 27.37 1.29
C SER A 535 -42.84 25.89 0.98
N LEU A 536 -42.75 25.51 -0.29
CA LEU A 536 -42.49 24.14 -0.73
C LEU A 536 -41.08 23.68 -0.30
N VAL A 537 -40.06 24.51 -0.50
CA VAL A 537 -38.70 24.20 -0.05
C VAL A 537 -38.66 23.99 1.47
N ALA A 538 -39.39 24.83 2.21
CA ALA A 538 -39.50 24.70 3.66
C ALA A 538 -40.33 23.47 4.10
N SER A 539 -41.36 23.04 3.38
CA SER A 539 -42.21 21.89 3.74
C SER A 539 -41.62 20.54 3.34
N GLU A 540 -40.95 20.47 2.18
CA GLU A 540 -40.45 19.21 1.61
C GLU A 540 -39.07 18.80 2.16
N THR A 541 -38.34 19.68 2.83
CA THR A 541 -37.07 19.29 3.45
C THR A 541 -37.28 18.35 4.64
N ASP A 542 -36.46 17.29 4.74
CA ASP A 542 -36.42 16.42 5.92
C ASP A 542 -35.80 17.08 7.15
N ASN A 543 -35.14 18.23 6.96
CA ASN A 543 -34.64 19.03 8.07
C ASN A 543 -35.80 19.68 8.81
N ALA A 544 -35.69 19.69 10.13
CA ALA A 544 -36.62 20.38 10.99
C ALA A 544 -36.26 21.87 11.03
N ILE A 545 -37.10 22.71 10.43
CA ILE A 545 -36.96 24.17 10.42
C ILE A 545 -37.96 24.75 11.41
N THR A 546 -37.48 25.62 12.29
CA THR A 546 -38.35 26.36 13.22
C THR A 546 -38.07 27.85 13.18
N ILE A 547 -39.14 28.63 13.32
CA ILE A 547 -39.07 30.08 13.54
C ILE A 547 -39.52 30.34 14.96
N MET A 548 -38.72 31.12 15.68
CA MET A 548 -38.96 31.48 17.08
C MET A 548 -38.90 33.00 17.26
N ASP A 549 -39.54 33.48 18.31
CA ASP A 549 -39.40 34.88 18.74
C ASP A 549 -38.01 35.18 19.31
N ALA A 550 -37.75 36.45 19.65
CA ALA A 550 -36.48 36.91 20.22
C ALA A 550 -36.14 36.26 21.59
N ALA A 551 -37.12 35.68 22.29
CA ALA A 551 -36.93 34.95 23.54
C ALA A 551 -36.72 33.44 23.33
N GLY A 552 -36.82 32.94 22.10
CA GLY A 552 -36.69 31.53 21.77
C GLY A 552 -37.98 30.72 21.90
N ASN A 553 -39.16 31.36 21.92
CA ASN A 553 -40.44 30.66 21.88
C ASN A 553 -40.81 30.30 20.45
N PHE A 554 -41.26 29.06 20.22
CA PHE A 554 -41.66 28.60 18.90
C PHE A 554 -42.89 29.36 18.38
N GLN A 555 -42.76 29.98 17.20
CA GLN A 555 -43.84 30.64 16.49
C GLN A 555 -44.34 29.79 15.32
N TRP A 556 -43.45 29.01 14.70
CA TRP A 556 -43.77 28.15 13.58
C TRP A 556 -42.75 27.00 13.45
N ILE A 557 -43.21 25.86 12.94
CA ILE A 557 -42.38 24.72 12.56
C ILE A 557 -42.81 24.23 11.18
N ASN A 558 -41.88 23.68 10.40
CA ASN A 558 -42.19 23.04 9.12
C ASN A 558 -42.65 21.58 9.30
N GLU A 559 -43.13 20.96 8.22
CA GLU A 559 -43.46 19.53 8.18
C GLU A 559 -42.24 18.62 8.42
N GLY A 560 -41.03 19.06 8.04
CA GLY A 560 -39.78 18.37 8.37
C GLY A 560 -39.59 18.17 9.88
N TYR A 561 -40.01 19.13 10.71
CA TYR A 561 -40.00 18.99 12.16
C TYR A 561 -40.94 17.90 12.65
N SER A 562 -42.16 17.86 12.10
CA SER A 562 -43.15 16.83 12.41
C SER A 562 -42.63 15.45 12.04
N ARG A 563 -41.99 15.28 10.87
CA ARG A 563 -41.38 14.02 10.44
C ARG A 563 -40.21 13.61 11.35
N LEU A 564 -39.30 14.54 11.67
CA LEU A 564 -38.08 14.25 12.44
C LEU A 564 -38.38 13.95 13.91
N PHE A 565 -39.18 14.78 14.58
CA PHE A 565 -39.42 14.68 16.02
C PHE A 565 -40.77 14.06 16.39
N GLY A 566 -41.71 13.94 15.44
CA GLY A 566 -43.02 13.33 15.66
C GLY A 566 -44.06 14.23 16.34
N TYR A 567 -43.82 15.54 16.41
CA TYR A 567 -44.72 16.52 17.02
C TYR A 567 -45.26 17.50 15.98
N SER A 568 -46.58 17.67 15.93
CA SER A 568 -47.19 18.86 15.30
C SER A 568 -46.95 20.12 16.14
N PHE A 569 -47.18 21.30 15.57
CA PHE A 569 -46.95 22.57 16.28
C PHE A 569 -47.76 22.64 17.59
N ASN A 570 -49.05 22.31 17.55
CA ASN A 570 -49.91 22.35 18.73
C ASN A 570 -49.45 21.36 19.81
N GLN A 571 -49.03 20.15 19.42
CA GLN A 571 -48.51 19.15 20.35
C GLN A 571 -47.16 19.58 20.94
N LEU A 572 -46.28 20.20 20.14
CA LEU A 572 -44.99 20.70 20.61
C LEU A 572 -45.17 21.72 21.74
N ILE A 573 -46.07 22.69 21.55
CA ILE A 573 -46.31 23.75 22.54
C ILE A 573 -47.01 23.22 23.79
N ASN A 574 -47.99 22.31 23.62
CA ASN A 574 -48.84 21.86 24.73
C ASN A 574 -48.27 20.68 25.52
N GLU A 575 -47.57 19.75 24.86
CA GLU A 575 -47.13 18.49 25.47
C GLU A 575 -45.63 18.45 25.79
N TYR A 576 -44.82 19.34 25.20
CA TYR A 576 -43.37 19.26 25.33
C TYR A 576 -42.70 20.53 25.84
N SER A 577 -42.59 21.59 25.02
CA SER A 577 -42.00 22.85 25.47
C SER A 577 -42.31 23.97 24.50
N ARG A 578 -42.74 25.12 25.03
CA ARG A 578 -42.96 26.36 24.26
C ARG A 578 -41.66 27.07 23.87
N ASN A 579 -40.58 26.83 24.60
CA ASN A 579 -39.30 27.51 24.42
C ASN A 579 -38.17 26.51 24.10
N ILE A 580 -37.26 26.88 23.20
CA ILE A 580 -36.14 26.03 22.78
C ILE A 580 -35.13 25.78 23.90
N ILE A 581 -34.94 26.72 24.84
CA ILE A 581 -34.02 26.56 25.96
C ILE A 581 -34.52 25.50 26.93
N SER A 582 -35.80 25.56 27.32
CA SER A 582 -36.41 24.58 28.23
C SER A 582 -36.59 23.20 27.60
N ARG A 583 -36.52 23.11 26.27
CA ARG A 583 -36.56 21.83 25.52
C ARG A 583 -35.29 21.00 25.71
N HIS A 584 -34.13 21.62 25.92
CA HIS A 584 -32.86 20.91 25.98
C HIS A 584 -32.45 20.52 27.41
N THR A 585 -32.12 19.24 27.61
CA THR A 585 -31.50 18.73 28.84
C THR A 585 -29.96 18.87 28.83
N ASN A 586 -29.37 19.07 27.65
CA ASN A 586 -27.93 19.24 27.47
C ASN A 586 -27.49 20.67 27.82
N LYS A 587 -26.71 20.81 28.91
CA LYS A 587 -26.21 22.09 29.42
C LYS A 587 -25.34 22.86 28.41
N GLN A 588 -24.58 22.16 27.57
CA GLN A 588 -23.73 22.80 26.54
C GLN A 588 -24.58 23.39 25.42
N ALA A 589 -25.61 22.66 24.97
CA ALA A 589 -26.56 23.15 23.98
C ALA A 589 -27.28 24.41 24.50
N VAL A 590 -27.78 24.37 25.74
CA VAL A 590 -28.42 25.53 26.39
C VAL A 590 -27.50 26.75 26.44
N ALA A 591 -26.21 26.56 26.79
CA ALA A 591 -25.25 27.66 26.84
C ALA A 591 -25.00 28.29 25.46
N LEU A 592 -24.93 27.46 24.40
CA LEU A 592 -24.79 27.93 23.03
C LEU A 592 -26.04 28.69 22.54
N ILE A 593 -27.23 28.19 22.86
CA ILE A 593 -28.50 28.87 22.54
C ILE A 593 -28.56 30.25 23.20
N LYS A 594 -28.24 30.35 24.50
CA LYS A 594 -28.17 31.64 25.20
C LYS A 594 -27.16 32.58 24.57
N LYS A 595 -25.97 32.07 24.22
CA LYS A 595 -24.94 32.83 23.51
C LYS A 595 -25.45 33.36 22.16
N CYS A 596 -26.24 32.58 21.42
CA CYS A 596 -26.86 33.03 20.16
C CYS A 596 -27.81 34.21 20.39
N ILE A 597 -28.65 34.14 21.42
CA ILE A 597 -29.61 35.21 21.76
C ILE A 597 -28.88 36.48 22.24
N GLU A 598 -27.92 36.33 23.16
CA GLU A 598 -27.22 37.47 23.79
C GLU A 598 -26.25 38.15 22.81
N LYS A 599 -25.46 37.36 22.08
CA LYS A 599 -24.39 37.85 21.21
C LYS A 599 -24.81 38.00 19.75
N ARG A 600 -26.01 37.56 19.38
CA ARG A 600 -26.55 37.63 18.01
C ARG A 600 -25.63 36.96 16.98
N VAL A 601 -25.01 35.85 17.36
CA VAL A 601 -24.14 35.05 16.47
C VAL A 601 -24.76 33.68 16.21
N PRO A 602 -24.67 33.15 14.98
CA PRO A 602 -25.10 31.78 14.71
C PRO A 602 -24.36 30.78 15.58
N VAL A 603 -25.05 29.74 16.04
CA VAL A 603 -24.47 28.64 16.81
C VAL A 603 -24.90 27.29 16.26
N THR A 604 -24.00 26.32 16.31
CA THR A 604 -24.28 24.94 15.94
C THR A 604 -23.89 24.03 17.08
N TYR A 605 -24.71 23.01 17.35
CA TYR A 605 -24.42 21.98 18.34
C TYR A 605 -25.02 20.64 17.94
N GLU A 606 -24.43 19.57 18.47
CA GLU A 606 -24.91 18.21 18.31
C GLU A 606 -25.45 17.71 19.65
N THR A 607 -26.64 17.11 19.64
CA THR A 607 -27.22 16.55 20.85
C THR A 607 -28.06 15.32 20.54
N ALA A 608 -28.08 14.38 21.49
CA ALA A 608 -29.10 13.34 21.50
C ALA A 608 -30.46 13.98 21.82
N ALA A 609 -31.45 13.70 20.98
CA ALA A 609 -32.84 14.07 21.17
C ALA A 609 -33.71 12.81 21.21
N VAL A 610 -34.87 12.92 21.86
CA VAL A 610 -35.86 11.86 21.93
C VAL A 610 -37.09 12.32 21.16
N THR A 611 -37.54 11.51 20.20
CA THR A 611 -38.77 11.77 19.43
C THR A 611 -40.01 11.49 20.28
N ARG A 612 -41.20 11.91 19.81
CA ARG A 612 -42.48 11.62 20.47
C ARG A 612 -42.73 10.12 20.65
N THR A 613 -42.21 9.29 19.75
CA THR A 613 -42.29 7.82 19.82
C THR A 613 -41.23 7.18 20.72
N ASN A 614 -40.52 7.99 21.52
CA ASN A 614 -39.45 7.57 22.43
C ASN A 614 -38.20 6.99 21.74
N LYS A 615 -38.01 7.28 20.45
CA LYS A 615 -36.79 6.92 19.70
C LYS A 615 -35.69 7.94 19.99
N LYS A 616 -34.50 7.47 20.34
CA LYS A 616 -33.31 8.33 20.48
C LYS A 616 -32.68 8.56 19.09
N ILE A 617 -32.43 9.82 18.76
CA ILE A 617 -31.75 10.24 17.53
C ILE A 617 -30.66 11.25 17.86
N TRP A 618 -29.56 11.25 17.11
CA TRP A 618 -28.58 12.32 17.16
C TRP A 618 -28.98 13.42 16.19
N VAL A 619 -29.02 14.66 16.68
CA VAL A 619 -29.44 15.81 15.89
C VAL A 619 -28.38 16.89 15.95
N GLN A 620 -28.01 17.41 14.79
CA GLN A 620 -27.22 18.63 14.66
C GLN A 620 -28.17 19.80 14.45
N THR A 621 -28.14 20.79 15.34
CA THR A 621 -29.00 21.97 15.28
C THR A 621 -28.16 23.22 15.11
N THR A 622 -28.48 24.01 14.08
CA THR A 622 -27.91 25.35 13.84
C THR A 622 -28.99 26.39 14.09
N ILE A 623 -28.71 27.38 14.93
CA ILE A 623 -29.62 28.49 15.24
C ILE A 623 -29.00 29.79 14.75
N THR A 624 -29.73 30.50 13.91
CA THR A 624 -29.34 31.77 13.29
C THR A 624 -30.26 32.89 13.78
N PRO A 625 -29.71 33.96 14.36
CA PRO A 625 -30.49 35.13 14.77
C PRO A 625 -30.78 36.05 13.57
N ILE A 626 -32.02 36.52 13.50
CA ILE A 626 -32.48 37.51 12.51
C ILE A 626 -32.63 38.85 13.23
N THR A 627 -31.86 39.85 12.79
CA THR A 627 -31.83 41.19 13.39
C THR A 627 -32.46 42.23 12.48
N GLU A 628 -33.02 43.29 13.07
CA GLU A 628 -33.46 44.48 12.34
C GLU A 628 -32.30 45.45 12.05
N ARG A 629 -32.57 46.55 11.33
CA ARG A 629 -31.57 47.56 10.93
C ARG A 629 -30.81 48.17 12.12
N ASP A 630 -31.41 48.18 13.31
CA ASP A 630 -30.82 48.72 14.56
C ASP A 630 -30.15 47.65 15.43
N ASN A 631 -29.86 46.46 14.87
CA ASN A 631 -29.28 45.31 15.58
C ASN A 631 -30.16 44.75 16.73
N ASN A 632 -31.45 45.08 16.73
CA ASN A 632 -32.44 44.46 17.61
C ASN A 632 -32.80 43.07 17.10
N LEU A 633 -32.79 42.07 18.00
CA LEU A 633 -33.13 40.69 17.65
C LEU A 633 -34.64 40.61 17.37
N LYS A 634 -35.00 40.23 16.14
CA LYS A 634 -36.38 40.08 15.69
C LYS A 634 -36.90 38.67 15.91
N SER A 635 -36.15 37.68 15.45
CA SER A 635 -36.52 36.27 15.48
C SER A 635 -35.29 35.37 15.43
N LEU A 636 -35.49 34.09 15.69
CA LEU A 636 -34.46 33.05 15.56
C LEU A 636 -34.96 32.00 14.58
N ILE A 637 -34.10 31.56 13.67
CA ILE A 637 -34.37 30.43 12.79
C ILE A 637 -33.46 29.28 13.21
N SER A 638 -34.03 28.11 13.46
CA SER A 638 -33.23 26.90 13.66
C SER A 638 -33.45 25.89 12.55
N ILE A 639 -32.37 25.20 12.18
CA ILE A 639 -32.38 24.07 11.27
C ILE A 639 -31.78 22.90 12.04
N SER A 640 -32.51 21.79 12.11
CA SER A 640 -32.06 20.58 12.79
C SER A 640 -32.08 19.37 11.85
N SER A 641 -30.97 18.65 11.78
CA SER A 641 -30.75 17.52 10.87
C SER A 641 -30.44 16.23 11.65
N ASP A 642 -31.01 15.09 11.22
CA ASP A 642 -30.68 13.78 11.78
C ASP A 642 -29.28 13.34 11.33
N ILE A 643 -28.37 13.19 12.29
CA ILE A 643 -27.00 12.71 12.07
C ILE A 643 -26.76 11.33 12.69
N SER A 644 -27.81 10.58 13.03
CA SER A 644 -27.71 9.26 13.69
C SER A 644 -26.90 8.27 12.84
N LYS A 645 -27.19 8.17 11.54
CA LYS A 645 -26.43 7.32 10.61
C LYS A 645 -24.95 7.72 10.52
N LEU A 646 -24.66 9.01 10.59
CA LEU A 646 -23.28 9.52 10.56
C LEU A 646 -22.52 9.10 11.83
N LYS A 647 -23.14 9.20 13.01
CA LYS A 647 -22.55 8.76 14.27
C LYS A 647 -22.34 7.24 14.35
N GLU A 648 -23.30 6.46 13.84
CA GLU A 648 -23.16 5.00 13.74
C GLU A 648 -21.99 4.61 12.83
N ALA A 649 -21.86 5.26 11.67
CA ALA A 649 -20.74 5.05 10.75
C ALA A 649 -19.40 5.45 11.37
N GLU A 650 -19.33 6.59 12.06
CA GLU A 650 -18.13 7.05 12.76
C GLU A 650 -17.67 6.05 13.83
N GLN A 651 -18.61 5.51 14.62
CA GLN A 651 -18.33 4.50 15.63
C GLN A 651 -17.88 3.17 15.00
N ALA A 652 -18.53 2.72 13.93
CA ALA A 652 -18.15 1.50 13.21
C ALA A 652 -16.73 1.60 12.63
N ILE A 653 -16.40 2.74 12.00
CA ILE A 653 -15.05 3.02 11.48
C ILE A 653 -14.02 2.98 12.60
N ARG A 654 -14.32 3.57 13.76
CA ARG A 654 -13.43 3.54 14.92
C ARG A 654 -13.16 2.12 15.41
N GLN A 655 -14.20 1.31 15.58
CA GLN A 655 -14.05 -0.10 15.99
C GLN A 655 -13.26 -0.93 14.98
N GLN A 656 -13.50 -0.70 13.68
CA GLN A 656 -12.76 -1.35 12.61
C GLN A 656 -11.28 -0.94 12.60
N SER A 657 -10.99 0.35 12.84
CA SER A 657 -9.62 0.88 12.94
C SER A 657 -8.85 0.26 14.12
N GLU A 658 -9.48 0.17 15.29
CA GLU A 658 -8.88 -0.48 16.47
C GLU A 658 -8.60 -1.97 16.22
N THR A 659 -9.52 -2.68 15.56
CA THR A 659 -9.33 -4.09 15.17
C THR A 659 -8.19 -4.26 14.17
N LEU A 660 -8.12 -3.39 13.16
CA LEU A 660 -7.08 -3.41 12.15
C LEU A 660 -5.69 -3.15 12.75
N LEU A 661 -5.59 -2.24 13.73
CA LEU A 661 -4.35 -1.95 14.44
C LEU A 661 -3.82 -3.20 15.15
N ARG A 662 -4.71 -3.92 15.85
CA ARG A 662 -4.37 -5.17 16.55
C ARG A 662 -3.93 -6.27 15.57
N GLN A 663 -4.64 -6.43 14.45
CA GLN A 663 -4.24 -7.38 13.41
C GLN A 663 -2.87 -7.06 12.81
N LYS A 664 -2.56 -5.76 12.62
CA LYS A 664 -1.25 -5.31 12.15
C LYS A 664 -0.14 -5.67 13.14
N GLU A 665 -0.35 -5.45 14.43
CA GLU A 665 0.63 -5.81 15.47
C GLU A 665 0.90 -7.33 15.50
N GLU A 666 -0.16 -8.15 15.44
CA GLU A 666 -0.02 -9.61 15.35
C GLU A 666 0.74 -10.05 14.09
N LEU A 667 0.50 -9.41 12.95
CA LEU A 667 1.22 -9.67 11.71
C LEU A 667 2.70 -9.31 11.82
N ILE A 668 3.06 -8.19 12.45
CA ILE A 668 4.46 -7.80 12.68
C ILE A 668 5.17 -8.85 13.52
N ILE A 669 4.56 -9.32 14.61
CA ILE A 669 5.14 -10.35 15.48
C ILE A 669 5.34 -11.66 14.71
N LYS A 670 4.34 -12.09 13.94
CA LYS A 670 4.45 -13.29 13.09
C LYS A 670 5.54 -13.15 12.04
N ASN A 671 5.65 -11.99 11.40
CA ASN A 671 6.66 -11.75 10.36
C ASN A 671 8.08 -11.78 10.95
N ASN A 672 8.30 -11.14 12.09
CA ASN A 672 9.59 -11.18 12.79
C ASN A 672 9.96 -12.62 13.21
N PHE A 673 8.98 -13.40 13.67
CA PHE A 673 9.21 -14.80 14.01
C PHE A 673 9.60 -15.64 12.77
N ILE A 674 8.91 -15.44 11.64
CA ILE A 674 9.22 -16.11 10.37
C ILE A 674 10.62 -15.72 9.87
N GLU A 675 10.97 -14.44 9.94
CA GLU A 675 12.30 -13.95 9.56
C GLU A 675 13.40 -14.59 10.40
N GLN A 676 13.19 -14.69 11.72
CA GLN A 676 14.13 -15.37 12.61
C GLN A 676 14.25 -16.87 12.28
N GLN A 677 13.14 -17.56 11.99
CA GLN A 677 13.16 -18.97 11.56
C GLN A 677 13.92 -19.15 10.25
N ASN A 678 13.67 -18.30 9.25
CA ASN A 678 14.38 -18.32 7.98
C ASN A 678 15.89 -18.12 8.18
N ASN A 679 16.30 -17.15 9.00
CA ASN A 679 17.71 -16.91 9.30
C ASN A 679 18.38 -18.14 9.95
N ASN A 680 17.70 -18.81 10.88
CA ASN A 680 18.21 -20.03 11.52
C ASN A 680 18.35 -21.20 10.54
N ILE A 681 17.37 -21.38 9.65
CA ILE A 681 17.39 -22.41 8.61
C ILE A 681 18.54 -22.13 7.62
N THR A 682 18.66 -20.89 7.14
CA THR A 682 19.74 -20.48 6.22
C THR A 682 21.12 -20.68 6.84
N ALA A 683 21.30 -20.36 8.13
CA ALA A 683 22.55 -20.61 8.85
C ALA A 683 22.88 -22.12 8.91
N SER A 684 21.86 -22.96 9.16
CA SER A 684 22.02 -24.42 9.22
C SER A 684 22.40 -25.02 7.86
N ILE A 685 21.76 -24.57 6.78
CA ILE A 685 22.09 -25.03 5.42
C ILE A 685 23.47 -24.51 4.98
N SER A 686 23.85 -23.29 5.38
CA SER A 686 25.20 -22.76 5.13
C SER A 686 26.29 -23.56 5.84
N TYR A 687 26.00 -24.07 7.03
CA TYR A 687 26.88 -25.01 7.71
C TYR A 687 26.97 -26.35 6.95
N ALA A 688 25.85 -26.88 6.46
CA ALA A 688 25.84 -28.08 5.63
C ALA A 688 26.69 -27.91 4.36
N LYS A 689 26.67 -26.72 3.72
CA LYS A 689 27.57 -26.39 2.60
C LYS A 689 29.04 -26.49 2.96
N THR A 690 29.42 -26.10 4.18
CA THR A 690 30.81 -26.22 4.65
C THR A 690 31.23 -27.69 4.72
N ILE A 691 30.34 -28.57 5.19
CA ILE A 691 30.57 -30.01 5.21
C ILE A 691 30.66 -30.57 3.79
N GLN A 692 29.74 -30.19 2.90
CA GLN A 692 29.74 -30.63 1.50
C GLN A 692 31.01 -30.18 0.77
N ASN A 693 31.46 -28.94 0.95
CA ASN A 693 32.70 -28.48 0.34
C ASN A 693 33.93 -29.22 0.85
N ALA A 694 33.90 -29.71 2.10
CA ALA A 694 35.02 -30.47 2.67
C ALA A 694 35.14 -31.90 2.11
N ILE A 695 34.08 -32.45 1.50
CA ILE A 695 34.15 -33.77 0.84
C ILE A 695 34.61 -33.68 -0.63
N LEU A 696 34.54 -32.50 -1.25
CA LEU A 696 34.95 -32.29 -2.62
C LEU A 696 36.48 -32.21 -2.73
N PRO A 697 37.10 -32.79 -3.77
CA PRO A 697 38.53 -32.66 -3.97
C PRO A 697 38.91 -31.21 -4.27
N THR A 698 40.04 -30.79 -3.72
CA THR A 698 40.58 -29.44 -3.95
C THR A 698 41.13 -29.31 -5.37
N TYR A 699 41.21 -28.08 -5.88
CA TYR A 699 41.81 -27.84 -7.20
C TYR A 699 43.24 -28.40 -7.30
N ALA A 700 44.04 -28.28 -6.24
CA ALA A 700 45.40 -28.80 -6.19
C ALA A 700 45.48 -30.33 -6.26
N GLU A 701 44.48 -31.05 -5.76
CA GLU A 701 44.39 -32.51 -5.88
C GLU A 701 44.00 -32.91 -7.30
N LEU A 702 43.01 -32.24 -7.88
CA LEU A 702 42.54 -32.46 -9.25
C LEU A 702 43.63 -32.18 -10.28
N SER A 703 44.33 -31.05 -10.15
CA SER A 703 45.31 -30.58 -11.12
C SER A 703 46.72 -31.15 -10.90
N LYS A 704 46.85 -32.20 -10.07
CA LYS A 704 48.16 -32.72 -9.66
C LYS A 704 48.91 -33.42 -10.81
N PHE A 705 48.17 -34.10 -11.68
CA PHE A 705 48.73 -34.92 -12.76
C PHE A 705 48.28 -34.49 -14.16
N PHE A 706 47.11 -33.87 -14.26
CA PHE A 706 46.50 -33.42 -15.50
C PHE A 706 46.03 -31.98 -15.31
N ASP A 707 45.99 -31.18 -16.37
CA ASP A 707 45.38 -29.86 -16.29
C ASP A 707 43.86 -30.03 -16.27
N VAL A 708 43.20 -29.40 -15.29
CA VAL A 708 41.77 -29.56 -15.06
C VAL A 708 41.10 -28.21 -14.86
N PHE A 709 39.87 -28.07 -15.36
CA PHE A 709 38.92 -27.07 -14.90
C PHE A 709 37.63 -27.73 -14.41
N VAL A 710 36.97 -27.08 -13.46
CA VAL A 710 35.67 -27.51 -12.91
C VAL A 710 34.76 -26.29 -12.85
N ILE A 711 33.59 -26.38 -13.49
CA ILE A 711 32.47 -25.48 -13.32
C ILE A 711 31.51 -26.18 -12.36
N TYR A 712 31.37 -25.65 -11.15
CA TYR A 712 30.49 -26.17 -10.12
C TYR A 712 29.57 -25.06 -9.62
N LYS A 713 28.30 -25.11 -10.01
CA LYS A 713 27.28 -24.12 -9.65
C LYS A 713 26.08 -24.85 -9.04
N PRO A 714 26.03 -24.98 -7.70
CA PRO A 714 24.84 -25.45 -7.02
C PRO A 714 23.63 -24.56 -7.33
N LYS A 715 22.43 -25.15 -7.47
CA LYS A 715 21.17 -24.42 -7.64
C LYS A 715 20.77 -23.69 -6.36
N ASP A 716 20.86 -24.40 -5.23
CA ASP A 716 20.60 -23.88 -3.89
C ASP A 716 21.93 -23.64 -3.14
N ILE A 717 21.88 -23.41 -1.83
CA ILE A 717 23.09 -23.24 -1.00
C ILE A 717 23.98 -24.50 -1.03
N VAL A 718 23.36 -25.68 -1.10
CA VAL A 718 24.00 -27.00 -1.21
C VAL A 718 23.49 -27.72 -2.46
N SER A 719 24.28 -28.66 -2.97
CA SER A 719 24.06 -29.29 -4.27
C SER A 719 23.70 -30.77 -4.18
N GLY A 720 22.88 -31.29 -5.08
CA GLY A 720 22.81 -32.73 -5.37
C GLY A 720 24.05 -33.21 -6.13
N ASP A 721 24.63 -32.34 -6.94
CA ASP A 721 25.81 -32.67 -7.71
C ASP A 721 27.08 -32.68 -6.87
N PHE A 722 28.01 -33.56 -7.26
CA PHE A 722 29.40 -33.49 -6.81
C PHE A 722 30.36 -34.03 -7.87
N TYR A 723 31.62 -33.63 -7.76
CA TYR A 723 32.72 -34.19 -8.53
C TYR A 723 33.65 -34.97 -7.60
N TRP A 724 34.27 -36.02 -8.15
CA TRP A 724 35.07 -36.94 -7.36
C TRP A 724 36.37 -37.29 -8.09
N TYR A 725 37.44 -37.43 -7.31
CA TYR A 725 38.77 -37.76 -7.78
C TYR A 725 39.43 -38.78 -6.85
N SER A 726 40.15 -39.73 -7.44
CA SER A 726 41.04 -40.61 -6.70
C SER A 726 42.26 -41.00 -7.53
N HIS A 727 43.38 -41.21 -6.84
CA HIS A 727 44.64 -41.69 -7.40
C HIS A 727 45.05 -42.99 -6.71
N LEU A 728 45.21 -44.04 -7.50
CA LEU A 728 45.81 -45.30 -7.06
C LEU A 728 47.23 -45.39 -7.62
N PRO A 729 48.27 -45.18 -6.77
CA PRO A 729 49.66 -45.26 -7.21
C PRO A 729 50.04 -46.69 -7.58
N ALA A 730 51.01 -46.83 -8.49
CA ALA A 730 51.52 -48.13 -8.90
C ALA A 730 52.08 -48.92 -7.69
N LYS A 731 51.55 -50.12 -7.45
CA LYS A 731 51.99 -51.07 -6.40
C LYS A 731 51.75 -52.50 -6.86
N ASN A 732 52.68 -53.42 -6.54
CA ASN A 732 52.54 -54.88 -6.74
C ASN A 732 52.02 -55.29 -8.13
N ASN A 733 52.73 -54.89 -9.21
CA ASN A 733 52.36 -55.16 -10.62
C ASN A 733 51.06 -54.51 -11.12
N LEU A 734 50.45 -53.58 -10.36
CA LEU A 734 49.36 -52.75 -10.85
C LEU A 734 49.89 -51.45 -11.45
N THR A 735 49.34 -51.07 -12.60
CA THR A 735 49.57 -49.80 -13.27
C THR A 735 48.97 -48.65 -12.46
N GLU A 736 49.59 -47.47 -12.55
CA GLU A 736 49.08 -46.25 -11.94
C GLU A 736 47.75 -45.84 -12.59
N LYS A 737 46.74 -45.52 -11.76
CA LYS A 737 45.40 -45.17 -12.22
C LYS A 737 44.87 -43.91 -11.56
N PHE A 738 44.22 -43.09 -12.37
CA PHE A 738 43.52 -41.88 -11.94
C PHE A 738 42.04 -42.01 -12.25
N PHE A 739 41.18 -41.58 -11.34
CA PHE A 739 39.74 -41.66 -11.51
C PHE A 739 39.14 -40.26 -11.42
N TYR A 740 38.22 -39.96 -12.32
CA TYR A 740 37.44 -38.73 -12.32
C TYR A 740 35.97 -39.05 -12.52
N ALA A 741 35.10 -38.41 -11.74
CA ALA A 741 33.67 -38.53 -11.91
C ALA A 741 32.95 -37.19 -11.76
N ALA A 742 31.95 -36.96 -12.62
CA ALA A 742 30.89 -35.99 -12.38
C ALA A 742 29.62 -36.76 -12.04
N VAL A 743 29.00 -36.43 -10.91
CA VAL A 743 27.87 -37.17 -10.34
C VAL A 743 26.71 -36.21 -10.10
N ASP A 744 25.54 -36.59 -10.59
CA ASP A 744 24.26 -35.91 -10.40
C ASP A 744 23.36 -36.82 -9.57
N CYS A 745 22.97 -36.36 -8.39
CA CYS A 745 22.14 -37.13 -7.47
C CYS A 745 20.67 -36.72 -7.60
N THR A 746 19.76 -37.65 -7.28
CA THR A 746 18.33 -37.36 -7.28
C THR A 746 18.00 -36.26 -6.27
N GLY A 747 17.38 -35.19 -6.77
CA GLY A 747 17.00 -34.01 -5.98
C GLY A 747 18.14 -33.00 -5.83
N HIS A 748 17.76 -31.74 -5.59
CA HIS A 748 18.69 -30.64 -5.31
C HIS A 748 18.51 -30.15 -3.86
N GLY A 749 19.35 -29.20 -3.44
CA GLY A 749 19.28 -28.67 -2.09
C GLY A 749 19.64 -29.71 -1.02
N VAL A 750 19.02 -29.63 0.15
CA VAL A 750 19.42 -30.44 1.33
C VAL A 750 19.33 -31.96 1.09
N PRO A 751 18.24 -32.52 0.51
CA PRO A 751 18.17 -33.96 0.21
C PRO A 751 19.24 -34.42 -0.78
N GLY A 752 19.47 -33.65 -1.85
CA GLY A 752 20.54 -33.91 -2.81
C GLY A 752 21.92 -33.90 -2.16
N ALA A 753 22.17 -32.96 -1.24
CA ALA A 753 23.44 -32.87 -0.52
C ALA A 753 23.72 -34.12 0.32
N PHE A 754 22.71 -34.70 0.98
CA PHE A 754 22.88 -35.98 1.68
C PHE A 754 23.22 -37.13 0.73
N MET A 755 22.58 -37.16 -0.44
CA MET A 755 22.90 -38.14 -1.48
C MET A 755 24.33 -37.99 -2.00
N SER A 756 24.81 -36.75 -2.17
CA SER A 756 26.20 -36.47 -2.56
C SER A 756 27.21 -37.03 -1.54
N MET A 757 26.92 -36.89 -0.25
CA MET A 757 27.77 -37.44 0.82
C MET A 757 27.80 -38.98 0.82
N ILE A 758 26.63 -39.61 0.63
CA ILE A 758 26.52 -41.08 0.51
C ILE A 758 27.30 -41.57 -0.71
N GLY A 759 27.08 -40.94 -1.87
CA GLY A 759 27.77 -41.28 -3.12
C GLY A 759 29.29 -41.16 -3.00
N ASN A 760 29.78 -40.04 -2.46
CA ASN A 760 31.22 -39.82 -2.25
C ASN A 760 31.83 -40.86 -1.30
N ARG A 761 31.18 -41.15 -0.16
CA ARG A 761 31.63 -42.17 0.78
C ARG A 761 31.68 -43.57 0.15
N LEU A 762 30.68 -43.93 -0.66
CA LEU A 762 30.64 -45.22 -1.38
C LEU A 762 31.74 -45.31 -2.44
N LEU A 763 31.96 -44.24 -3.23
CA LEU A 763 33.04 -44.22 -4.23
C LEU A 763 34.43 -44.39 -3.58
N ASN A 764 34.68 -43.69 -2.47
CA ASN A 764 35.91 -43.85 -1.71
C ASN A 764 36.08 -45.28 -1.18
N GLU A 765 35.03 -45.91 -0.65
CA GLU A 765 35.11 -47.30 -0.20
C GLU A 765 35.41 -48.27 -1.35
N ILE A 766 34.67 -48.15 -2.46
CA ILE A 766 34.75 -49.06 -3.60
C ILE A 766 36.14 -49.00 -4.24
N VAL A 767 36.68 -47.78 -4.43
CA VAL A 767 37.95 -47.58 -5.15
C VAL A 767 39.15 -47.60 -4.21
N ASN A 768 39.09 -46.90 -3.08
CA ASN A 768 40.26 -46.72 -2.22
C ASN A 768 40.43 -47.86 -1.22
N GLU A 769 39.35 -48.45 -0.71
CA GLU A 769 39.43 -49.54 0.28
C GLU A 769 39.38 -50.91 -0.42
N ARG A 770 38.34 -51.15 -1.23
CA ARG A 770 38.12 -52.43 -1.91
C ARG A 770 38.96 -52.61 -3.18
N LYS A 771 39.64 -51.55 -3.65
CA LYS A 771 40.54 -51.55 -4.83
C LYS A 771 39.87 -52.02 -6.12
N ILE A 772 38.57 -51.75 -6.29
CA ILE A 772 37.87 -52.03 -7.55
C ILE A 772 38.23 -50.93 -8.55
N THR A 773 38.82 -51.31 -9.69
CA THR A 773 39.43 -50.34 -10.63
C THR A 773 38.74 -50.22 -11.98
N LYS A 774 37.76 -51.07 -12.30
CA LYS A 774 37.01 -50.97 -13.56
C LYS A 774 35.77 -50.09 -13.38
N PRO A 775 35.58 -49.01 -14.17
CA PRO A 775 34.43 -48.10 -14.05
C PRO A 775 33.06 -48.80 -14.03
N SER A 776 32.83 -49.77 -14.91
CA SER A 776 31.59 -50.57 -14.94
C SER A 776 31.31 -51.30 -13.62
N GLN A 777 32.35 -51.88 -13.01
CA GLN A 777 32.26 -52.57 -11.73
C GLN A 777 32.06 -51.59 -10.58
N ILE A 778 32.72 -50.43 -10.63
CA ILE A 778 32.53 -49.36 -9.65
C ILE A 778 31.06 -48.91 -9.64
N LEU A 779 30.48 -48.60 -10.81
CA LEU A 779 29.07 -48.22 -10.93
C LEU A 779 28.11 -49.33 -10.48
N THR A 780 28.46 -50.60 -10.74
CA THR A 780 27.66 -51.74 -10.27
C THR A 780 27.65 -51.84 -8.75
N GLN A 781 28.81 -51.66 -8.10
CA GLN A 781 28.90 -51.66 -6.64
C GLN A 781 28.24 -50.43 -6.02
N LEU A 782 28.34 -49.27 -6.69
CA LEU A 782 27.66 -48.04 -6.28
C LEU A 782 26.14 -48.22 -6.31
N ASP A 783 25.59 -48.79 -7.38
CA ASP A 783 24.17 -49.13 -7.52
C ASP A 783 23.67 -50.02 -6.36
N LEU A 784 24.42 -51.08 -6.05
CA LEU A 784 24.10 -51.97 -4.94
C LEU A 784 24.24 -51.29 -3.57
N GLY A 785 25.27 -50.46 -3.40
CA GLY A 785 25.54 -49.70 -2.18
C GLY A 785 24.43 -48.73 -1.86
N ILE A 786 23.98 -47.92 -2.83
CA ILE A 786 22.87 -46.97 -2.67
C ILE A 786 21.57 -47.71 -2.30
N LYS A 787 21.23 -48.77 -3.05
CA LYS A 787 20.04 -49.60 -2.76
C LYS A 787 20.05 -50.17 -1.35
N SER A 788 21.22 -50.55 -0.85
CA SER A 788 21.40 -51.08 0.50
C SER A 788 21.30 -49.98 1.57
N VAL A 789 22.04 -48.88 1.42
CA VAL A 789 22.08 -47.77 2.39
C VAL A 789 20.70 -47.13 2.55
N LEU A 790 19.98 -46.95 1.43
CA LEU A 790 18.64 -46.36 1.43
C LEU A 790 17.51 -47.38 1.63
N ARG A 791 17.83 -48.66 1.86
CA ARG A 791 16.85 -49.74 2.06
C ARG A 791 15.74 -49.74 1.00
N GLN A 792 16.10 -49.56 -0.27
CA GLN A 792 15.12 -49.36 -1.36
C GLN A 792 14.27 -50.60 -1.66
N LYS A 793 14.66 -51.78 -1.16
CA LYS A 793 13.84 -52.99 -1.20
C LYS A 793 12.68 -52.98 -0.20
N GLU A 794 12.81 -52.18 0.86
CA GLU A 794 11.90 -52.17 2.02
C GLU A 794 11.17 -50.83 2.16
N THR A 795 11.52 -49.83 1.36
CA THR A 795 10.99 -48.47 1.40
C THR A 795 10.59 -48.02 0.00
N ASP A 796 9.75 -46.99 -0.11
CA ASP A 796 9.38 -46.38 -1.38
C ASP A 796 10.45 -45.44 -1.96
N ASN A 797 11.63 -45.37 -1.32
CA ASN A 797 12.74 -44.54 -1.78
C ASN A 797 13.29 -45.05 -3.12
N ASN A 798 13.33 -44.16 -4.11
CA ASN A 798 13.84 -44.45 -5.44
C ASN A 798 15.02 -43.56 -5.84
N ASP A 799 15.67 -42.92 -4.86
CA ASP A 799 16.75 -41.99 -5.11
C ASP A 799 17.96 -42.73 -5.70
N GLY A 800 18.59 -42.12 -6.68
CA GLY A 800 19.77 -42.64 -7.33
C GLY A 800 20.71 -41.52 -7.72
N MET A 801 21.69 -41.86 -8.54
CA MET A 801 22.62 -40.91 -9.11
C MET A 801 22.99 -41.30 -10.54
N ASP A 802 22.98 -40.30 -11.40
CA ASP A 802 23.53 -40.35 -12.73
C ASP A 802 25.02 -39.99 -12.65
N VAL A 803 25.87 -40.75 -13.34
CA VAL A 803 27.32 -40.69 -13.14
C VAL A 803 28.03 -40.72 -14.48
N SER A 804 29.01 -39.85 -14.68
CA SER A 804 30.01 -39.98 -15.73
C SER A 804 31.36 -40.28 -15.09
N LEU A 805 31.84 -41.53 -15.19
CA LEU A 805 33.05 -42.00 -14.51
C LEU A 805 34.07 -42.53 -15.52
N CYS A 806 35.31 -42.07 -15.41
CA CYS A 806 36.43 -42.64 -16.16
C CYS A 806 37.63 -42.96 -15.26
N SER A 807 38.39 -43.98 -15.69
CA SER A 807 39.73 -44.26 -15.19
C SER A 807 40.75 -44.02 -16.28
N ILE A 808 41.86 -43.38 -15.93
CA ILE A 808 42.98 -43.04 -16.81
C ILE A 808 44.18 -43.87 -16.38
N GLU A 809 44.77 -44.60 -17.33
CA GLU A 809 45.93 -45.46 -17.11
C GLU A 809 47.03 -45.12 -18.13
N ASN A 810 48.25 -44.93 -17.64
CA ASN A 810 49.39 -44.63 -18.51
C ASN A 810 49.84 -45.88 -19.29
N LYS A 811 50.02 -45.75 -20.60
CA LYS A 811 50.54 -46.78 -21.52
C LYS A 811 51.94 -46.41 -21.99
N ALA A 812 52.61 -47.36 -22.66
CA ALA A 812 53.88 -47.05 -23.33
C ALA A 812 53.70 -45.89 -24.35
N ASN A 813 54.77 -45.11 -24.56
CA ASN A 813 54.87 -44.02 -25.55
C ASN A 813 53.98 -42.79 -25.29
N ASN A 814 53.85 -42.32 -24.04
CA ASN A 814 53.08 -41.11 -23.69
C ASN A 814 51.62 -41.14 -24.20
N SER A 815 51.02 -42.33 -24.21
CA SER A 815 49.62 -42.53 -24.51
C SER A 815 48.89 -42.94 -23.24
N PHE A 816 47.62 -42.58 -23.12
CA PHE A 816 46.80 -42.88 -21.95
C PHE A 816 45.57 -43.66 -22.39
N GLU A 817 45.33 -44.81 -21.75
CA GLU A 817 44.09 -45.57 -21.94
C GLU A 817 43.04 -45.00 -20.98
N ILE A 818 42.00 -44.41 -21.56
CA ILE A 818 40.80 -43.98 -20.84
C ILE A 818 39.79 -45.10 -20.92
N ASN A 819 39.40 -45.62 -19.76
CA ASN A 819 38.27 -46.52 -19.63
C ASN A 819 37.10 -45.75 -19.02
N PHE A 820 35.95 -45.78 -19.67
CA PHE A 820 34.76 -45.00 -19.31
C PHE A 820 33.55 -45.90 -19.08
N SER A 821 32.79 -45.62 -18.04
CA SER A 821 31.43 -46.12 -17.88
C SER A 821 30.55 -45.00 -17.32
N GLY A 822 29.32 -44.89 -17.84
CA GLY A 822 28.39 -43.85 -17.45
C GLY A 822 27.02 -44.42 -17.10
N ALA A 823 26.42 -43.88 -16.04
CA ALA A 823 25.01 -44.05 -15.69
C ALA A 823 24.24 -42.82 -16.21
N LYS A 824 23.51 -42.99 -17.32
CA LYS A 824 22.85 -41.98 -18.17
C LYS A 824 23.73 -40.87 -18.78
N ARG A 825 24.83 -40.50 -18.14
CA ARG A 825 25.71 -39.42 -18.60
C ARG A 825 26.74 -39.91 -19.64
N PRO A 826 27.00 -39.15 -20.71
CA PRO A 826 28.08 -39.45 -21.63
C PRO A 826 29.42 -38.86 -21.16
N LEU A 827 30.51 -39.31 -21.80
CA LEU A 827 31.79 -38.62 -21.82
C LEU A 827 32.01 -38.07 -23.22
N PHE A 828 32.51 -36.83 -23.30
CA PHE A 828 32.97 -36.24 -24.56
C PHE A 828 34.50 -36.21 -24.57
N CYS A 829 35.11 -36.50 -25.71
CA CYS A 829 36.56 -36.39 -25.86
C CYS A 829 36.91 -35.63 -27.14
N TYR A 830 37.75 -34.62 -27.02
CA TYR A 830 38.27 -33.84 -28.13
C TYR A 830 39.69 -34.31 -28.46
N ILE A 831 39.85 -34.87 -29.65
CA ILE A 831 41.13 -35.34 -30.16
C ILE A 831 41.76 -34.20 -30.95
N LYS A 832 42.84 -33.60 -30.42
CA LYS A 832 43.45 -32.39 -30.99
C LYS A 832 44.08 -32.63 -32.36
N SER A 833 44.70 -33.79 -32.56
CA SER A 833 45.34 -34.15 -33.83
C SER A 833 44.34 -34.23 -34.99
N GLU A 834 43.13 -34.72 -34.71
CA GLU A 834 42.04 -34.87 -35.67
C GLU A 834 41.07 -33.67 -35.69
N LYS A 835 41.18 -32.77 -34.71
CA LYS A 835 40.24 -31.68 -34.42
C LYS A 835 38.79 -32.17 -34.38
N ILE A 836 38.53 -33.30 -33.73
CA ILE A 836 37.20 -33.92 -33.68
C ILE A 836 36.76 -34.22 -32.25
N LEU A 837 35.51 -33.90 -31.96
CA LEU A 837 34.83 -34.27 -30.72
C LEU A 837 34.12 -35.63 -30.90
N ARG A 838 34.51 -36.64 -30.12
CA ARG A 838 33.83 -37.93 -30.03
C ARG A 838 32.99 -38.02 -28.77
N ARG A 839 31.90 -38.77 -28.84
CA ARG A 839 30.96 -38.99 -27.71
C ARG A 839 30.91 -40.46 -27.34
N LEU A 840 31.30 -40.78 -26.11
CA LEU A 840 31.10 -42.08 -25.49
C LEU A 840 29.78 -42.07 -24.69
N LYS A 841 28.75 -42.76 -25.20
CA LYS A 841 27.44 -42.83 -24.52
C LYS A 841 27.52 -43.69 -23.24
N GLY A 842 26.89 -43.26 -22.15
CA GLY A 842 26.63 -44.10 -20.98
C GLY A 842 25.49 -45.10 -21.21
N THR A 843 25.30 -46.00 -20.24
CA THR A 843 24.15 -46.91 -20.13
C THR A 843 22.90 -46.10 -19.74
N ARG A 844 21.68 -46.55 -20.09
CA ARG A 844 20.44 -45.81 -19.74
C ARG A 844 20.01 -46.01 -18.28
N LYS A 845 20.62 -46.98 -17.61
CA LYS A 845 20.51 -47.24 -16.18
C LYS A 845 21.15 -46.12 -15.35
N THR A 846 20.48 -45.73 -14.27
CA THR A 846 20.99 -44.87 -13.19
C THR A 846 21.58 -45.76 -12.07
N ALA A 847 22.49 -45.24 -11.24
CA ALA A 847 23.00 -45.97 -10.09
C ALA A 847 22.08 -45.75 -8.88
N GLY A 848 21.47 -46.80 -8.36
CA GLY A 848 20.37 -46.71 -7.38
C GLY A 848 18.99 -46.70 -8.04
N GLY A 849 17.93 -46.65 -7.24
CA GLY A 849 16.54 -46.66 -7.68
C GLY A 849 16.01 -48.02 -8.13
N MET A 850 14.68 -48.22 -8.06
CA MET A 850 14.01 -49.49 -8.37
C MET A 850 13.28 -49.53 -9.72
N HIS A 851 13.57 -48.63 -10.65
CA HIS A 851 12.84 -48.56 -11.92
C HIS A 851 12.91 -49.86 -12.75
N ALA A 852 11.79 -50.60 -12.77
CA ALA A 852 11.69 -51.96 -13.32
C ALA A 852 12.14 -52.09 -14.78
N ARG A 853 12.02 -51.02 -15.58
CA ARG A 853 12.32 -51.02 -17.02
C ARG A 853 13.81 -51.11 -17.35
N TYR A 854 14.67 -50.53 -16.50
CA TYR A 854 16.12 -50.41 -16.76
C TYR A 854 16.99 -51.15 -15.74
N ASN A 855 16.38 -51.75 -14.71
CA ASN A 855 17.11 -52.46 -13.66
C ASN A 855 17.84 -53.73 -14.15
N LYS A 856 17.50 -54.22 -15.36
CA LYS A 856 18.15 -55.36 -16.03
C LYS A 856 19.39 -54.97 -16.86
N GLU A 857 19.61 -53.69 -17.15
CA GLU A 857 20.81 -53.26 -17.89
C GLU A 857 22.05 -53.36 -16.99
N ILE A 858 23.18 -53.74 -17.59
CA ILE A 858 24.48 -53.84 -16.92
C ILE A 858 25.35 -52.66 -17.38
N PHE A 859 26.13 -52.09 -16.46
CA PHE A 859 27.11 -51.07 -16.82
C PHE A 859 28.22 -51.69 -17.67
N THR A 860 28.62 -51.01 -18.74
CA THR A 860 29.67 -51.50 -19.66
C THR A 860 30.81 -50.51 -19.75
N ASP A 861 32.01 -51.04 -19.94
CA ASP A 861 33.23 -50.26 -20.10
C ASP A 861 33.46 -49.92 -21.58
N LYS A 862 33.85 -48.68 -21.86
CA LYS A 862 34.25 -48.20 -23.19
C LYS A 862 35.66 -47.66 -23.10
N LYS A 863 36.54 -48.20 -23.94
CA LYS A 863 37.95 -47.82 -23.96
C LYS A 863 38.25 -46.90 -25.12
N ILE A 864 39.10 -45.91 -24.88
CA ILE A 864 39.72 -45.07 -25.91
C ILE A 864 41.15 -44.77 -25.49
N VAL A 865 42.07 -44.70 -26.46
CA VAL A 865 43.45 -44.27 -26.22
C VAL A 865 43.55 -42.82 -26.64
N LEU A 866 44.06 -41.97 -25.75
CA LEU A 866 44.30 -40.55 -25.97
C LEU A 866 45.78 -40.24 -25.84
N HIS A 867 46.20 -39.16 -26.49
CA HIS A 867 47.57 -38.66 -26.43
C HIS A 867 47.65 -37.37 -25.62
N LYS A 868 48.87 -37.03 -25.20
CA LYS A 868 49.13 -35.78 -24.49
C LYS A 868 48.59 -34.59 -25.27
N GLY A 869 47.75 -33.79 -24.62
CA GLY A 869 47.10 -32.62 -25.19
C GLY A 869 45.62 -32.81 -25.51
N ASP A 870 45.15 -34.05 -25.69
CA ASP A 870 43.72 -34.36 -25.88
C ASP A 870 42.91 -34.06 -24.63
N ILE A 871 41.60 -33.84 -24.78
CA ILE A 871 40.75 -33.36 -23.67
C ILE A 871 39.56 -34.30 -23.50
N ILE A 872 39.21 -34.62 -22.25
CA ILE A 872 37.96 -35.29 -21.90
C ILE A 872 37.06 -34.34 -21.08
N TYR A 873 35.75 -34.45 -21.31
CA TYR A 873 34.73 -33.68 -20.59
C TYR A 873 33.71 -34.61 -19.93
N LEU A 874 33.46 -34.34 -18.66
CA LEU A 874 32.48 -35.03 -17.80
C LEU A 874 31.47 -33.99 -17.33
N SER A 875 30.18 -34.29 -17.39
CA SER A 875 29.14 -33.34 -16.94
C SER A 875 27.89 -34.00 -16.39
N THR A 876 27.15 -33.24 -15.60
CA THR A 876 25.75 -33.49 -15.22
C THR A 876 24.80 -32.90 -16.26
N ASP A 877 23.46 -33.04 -16.10
CA ASP A 877 22.49 -32.38 -17.00
C ASP A 877 22.26 -30.91 -16.71
N GLY A 878 22.55 -30.37 -15.54
CA GLY A 878 22.08 -29.02 -15.20
C GLY A 878 22.42 -27.95 -16.25
N LEU A 879 23.61 -28.03 -16.86
CA LEU A 879 23.98 -27.13 -17.97
C LEU A 879 23.07 -27.31 -19.19
N ILE A 880 22.77 -28.56 -19.55
CA ILE A 880 21.97 -28.94 -20.72
C ILE A 880 20.49 -28.61 -20.51
N ASP A 881 20.01 -28.75 -19.27
CA ASP A 881 18.61 -28.56 -18.89
C ASP A 881 18.26 -27.13 -18.45
N GLN A 882 19.28 -26.27 -18.28
CA GLN A 882 19.09 -24.83 -18.09
C GLN A 882 18.21 -24.27 -19.20
N SER A 883 17.19 -23.49 -18.81
CA SER A 883 16.25 -22.86 -19.74
C SER A 883 16.58 -21.38 -19.95
N SER A 884 16.25 -20.85 -21.12
CA SER A 884 16.16 -19.41 -21.38
C SER A 884 14.82 -18.82 -20.91
N PRO A 885 14.66 -17.48 -20.91
CA PRO A 885 13.37 -16.83 -20.62
C PRO A 885 12.21 -17.28 -21.53
N GLN A 886 12.52 -17.76 -22.74
CA GLN A 886 11.54 -18.33 -23.69
C GLN A 886 11.27 -19.82 -23.44
N ARG A 887 11.71 -20.37 -22.30
CA ARG A 887 11.55 -21.78 -21.87
C ARG A 887 12.18 -22.81 -22.81
N VAL A 888 13.18 -22.41 -23.59
CA VAL A 888 13.97 -23.31 -24.44
C VAL A 888 15.16 -23.80 -23.62
N ARG A 889 15.40 -25.13 -23.59
CA ARG A 889 16.57 -25.72 -22.92
C ARG A 889 17.85 -25.44 -23.71
N TYR A 890 18.99 -25.35 -23.01
CA TYR A 890 20.30 -25.15 -23.64
C TYR A 890 20.61 -26.27 -24.63
N GLY A 891 20.34 -27.52 -24.23
CA GLY A 891 20.32 -28.69 -25.09
C GLY A 891 21.71 -29.26 -25.42
N SER A 892 21.76 -30.59 -25.61
CA SER A 892 23.01 -31.28 -25.98
C SER A 892 23.62 -30.80 -27.31
N PRO A 893 22.85 -30.46 -28.37
CA PRO A 893 23.45 -30.02 -29.63
C PRO A 893 24.32 -28.76 -29.49
N ARG A 894 23.92 -27.82 -28.62
CA ARG A 894 24.63 -26.57 -28.41
C ARG A 894 25.96 -26.78 -27.71
N ILE A 895 25.98 -27.56 -26.62
CA ILE A 895 27.24 -27.84 -25.91
C ILE A 895 28.20 -28.65 -26.79
N ILE A 896 27.71 -29.62 -27.55
CA ILE A 896 28.53 -30.41 -28.48
C ILE A 896 29.19 -29.52 -29.52
N ARG A 897 28.42 -28.60 -30.13
CA ARG A 897 28.94 -27.63 -31.09
C ARG A 897 29.99 -26.72 -30.45
N LEU A 898 29.71 -26.19 -29.26
CA LEU A 898 30.62 -25.31 -28.55
C LEU A 898 31.96 -26.01 -28.23
N LEU A 899 31.93 -27.24 -27.69
CA LEU A 899 33.13 -28.01 -27.37
C LEU A 899 33.98 -28.33 -28.62
N GLN A 900 33.33 -28.55 -29.76
CA GLN A 900 33.99 -28.76 -31.04
C GLN A 900 34.69 -27.49 -31.56
N GLU A 901 34.13 -26.31 -31.30
CA GLU A 901 34.68 -25.00 -31.70
C GLU A 901 35.84 -24.54 -30.78
N ILE A 902 35.75 -24.80 -29.47
CA ILE A 902 36.72 -24.30 -28.48
C ILE A 902 37.83 -25.30 -28.13
N GLY A 903 37.77 -26.55 -28.61
CA GLY A 903 38.66 -27.63 -28.15
C GLY A 903 40.17 -27.39 -28.35
N ASP A 904 40.56 -26.53 -29.30
CA ASP A 904 41.96 -26.13 -29.53
C ASP A 904 42.46 -25.04 -28.56
N GLN A 905 41.55 -24.35 -27.86
CA GLN A 905 41.88 -23.25 -26.95
C GLN A 905 42.50 -23.76 -25.63
N PRO A 906 43.19 -22.90 -24.86
CA PRO A 906 43.61 -23.23 -23.49
C PRO A 906 42.43 -23.59 -22.58
N LEU A 907 42.61 -24.54 -21.65
CA LEU A 907 41.53 -25.03 -20.77
C LEU A 907 40.80 -23.92 -20.00
N ILE A 908 41.54 -22.91 -19.54
CA ILE A 908 40.97 -21.78 -18.81
C ILE A 908 39.99 -20.96 -19.69
N ASP A 909 40.30 -20.83 -20.98
CA ASP A 909 39.48 -20.09 -21.93
C ASP A 909 38.27 -20.91 -22.35
N GLN A 910 38.43 -22.23 -22.44
CA GLN A 910 37.31 -23.14 -22.66
C GLN A 910 36.30 -23.07 -21.51
N SER A 911 36.78 -23.09 -20.25
CA SER A 911 35.92 -22.93 -19.07
C SER A 911 35.12 -21.63 -19.15
N LYS A 912 35.78 -20.51 -19.43
CA LYS A 912 35.11 -19.20 -19.58
C LYS A 912 34.11 -19.20 -20.74
N ALA A 913 34.44 -19.81 -21.88
CA ALA A 913 33.55 -19.87 -23.03
C ALA A 913 32.26 -20.66 -22.70
N ILE A 914 32.39 -21.77 -21.97
CA ILE A 914 31.23 -22.57 -21.51
C ILE A 914 30.37 -21.77 -20.54
N GLU A 915 30.99 -21.12 -19.54
CA GLU A 915 30.26 -20.29 -18.58
C GLU A 915 29.56 -19.10 -19.24
N ASN A 916 30.23 -18.42 -20.16
CA ASN A 916 29.66 -17.30 -20.91
C ASN A 916 28.50 -17.74 -21.79
N SER A 917 28.64 -18.87 -22.49
CA SER A 917 27.56 -19.41 -23.33
C SER A 917 26.34 -19.80 -22.48
N LEU A 918 26.55 -20.38 -21.30
CA LEU A 918 25.49 -20.67 -20.35
C LEU A 918 24.82 -19.38 -19.85
N HIS A 919 25.60 -18.37 -19.46
CA HIS A 919 25.09 -17.09 -18.96
C HIS A 919 24.28 -16.34 -20.02
N ILE A 920 24.76 -16.29 -21.26
CA ILE A 920 24.04 -15.68 -22.40
C ILE A 920 22.72 -16.41 -22.66
N HIS A 921 22.66 -17.73 -22.49
CA HIS A 921 21.42 -18.47 -22.68
C HIS A 921 20.43 -18.30 -21.52
N GLN A 922 20.96 -18.25 -20.30
CA GLN A 922 20.16 -18.13 -19.08
C GLN A 922 19.54 -16.73 -18.96
N GLU A 923 20.27 -15.68 -19.35
CA GLU A 923 19.88 -14.28 -19.17
C GLU A 923 19.42 -14.01 -17.72
N ASN A 924 18.15 -13.64 -17.53
CA ASN A 924 17.52 -13.35 -16.24
C ASN A 924 16.74 -14.56 -15.65
N GLU A 925 16.75 -15.71 -16.32
CA GLU A 925 16.04 -16.91 -15.87
C GLU A 925 16.77 -17.57 -14.68
N GLN A 926 16.01 -18.12 -13.74
CA GLN A 926 16.60 -18.79 -12.59
C GLN A 926 17.31 -20.09 -12.99
N GLN A 927 18.35 -20.45 -12.22
CA GLN A 927 19.04 -21.72 -12.44
C GLN A 927 18.07 -22.87 -12.13
N ARG A 928 17.91 -23.80 -13.09
CA ARG A 928 16.92 -24.89 -12.95
C ARG A 928 17.40 -26.05 -12.11
N ASP A 929 18.67 -26.36 -12.20
CA ASP A 929 19.29 -27.53 -11.57
C ASP A 929 20.75 -27.30 -11.22
N ASP A 930 21.33 -28.19 -10.43
CA ASP A 930 22.76 -28.18 -10.09
C ASP A 930 23.61 -28.38 -11.35
N VAL A 931 24.67 -27.57 -11.51
CA VAL A 931 25.55 -27.63 -12.69
C VAL A 931 26.94 -28.07 -12.30
N THR A 932 27.37 -29.21 -12.84
CA THR A 932 28.74 -29.70 -12.75
C THR A 932 29.29 -30.05 -14.11
N PHE A 933 30.41 -29.42 -14.47
CA PHE A 933 31.09 -29.65 -15.73
C PHE A 933 32.61 -29.63 -15.53
N MET A 934 33.29 -30.69 -15.94
CA MET A 934 34.75 -30.80 -15.81
C MET A 934 35.39 -31.03 -17.17
N GLY A 935 36.51 -30.35 -17.42
CA GLY A 935 37.40 -30.64 -18.54
C GLY A 935 38.79 -31.02 -18.03
N ILE A 936 39.33 -32.11 -18.56
CA ILE A 936 40.62 -32.69 -18.15
C ILE A 936 41.48 -32.85 -19.39
N GLN A 937 42.65 -32.21 -19.41
CA GLN A 937 43.64 -32.35 -20.48
C GLN A 937 44.65 -33.44 -20.13
N ILE A 938 44.79 -34.41 -21.03
CA ILE A 938 45.64 -35.60 -20.89
C ILE A 938 47.13 -35.27 -21.09
#